data_AF-A0A8B7NVL2-F1
#
_entry.id   AF-A0A8B7NVL2-F1
#
_cell.length_a   1.000
_cell.length_b   1.000
_cell.length_c   1.000
_cell.angle_alpha   90.00
_cell.angle_beta   90.00
_cell.angle_gamma   90.00
#
_symmetry.space_group_name_H-M   'P 1'
#
loop_
_entity.id
_entity.type
_entity.pdbx_description
1 polymer ?
#
loop_
_entity_poly.entity_id
_entity_poly.type
_entity_poly.pdbx_seq_one_letter_code
_entity_poly.pdbx_strand_id
1 'polypeptide(L)'
;MNFGMLILALLAACVHGIEFSGSYSVVVTRPPIEIKEVAHIPPWGIGYYIPPKSTRMESGLPPEEEEEELKAKNEDGEYYVDAREQDLVVEDVRVGFDRGEEVGVGVQPGMLCVEDERPMGEDGINYCRRLTDEDKKRMERMSKNVVVLTVGSGESDAQTRLLRSAQVFQYTIQVLGDNQGPVADDLKLKLVQEAVAGVAKDHPDRLVLYLDGPDAILAAGPLRVVEEVTRDHEGPGGPVRVLLSADGVCWPDKSLAAKFPKLKVGRRFIDSGAFVGPAEHLHRIFTESAQGEKSLQELFTKLYLKDAVRKKYNIAIDHTNTLFQNLHGATGELELKFAGKEGYLQNTVYTTVPLVIRGNRNSKVMLNSYANYLARAWNPVDGCRECWENMLPIESLEASQFPVVTLAIFIPKPTPFLEEFFVKITAQKYPKERIHLYIHNMEEFHAPMVTEWVDSTGRLYKSLKYITHDAGAKEWHTKNKAIVHTLETGSDFLLVVDSMAHLDNPFAIKLLVEQNRKVVAPMLARPYKPWSNFWGALTSDGFYARSADYVEIVQNEKRGLWNVPFVGNAYMISSKLLADKQRVPSFINKLLEPDMAMCANLREKGVFIHVTNRLDMGHLVSADNFVTKHFRPEMWQLFENRWDWEARYLHENYSSSLVENATIAMPCPDVYWFPLFKERYAQDMIDVNENFGGWSDGSHYDKRLEGGYETVPTVDIHMNQIEYRYEWLEILRAYVQPLQLRVFEGYNNDPPQALMAFTVRYKPDEQPLLRPHHDTSTYTINVALNRPGIDFQGGGCRFVRYNCSVLDTRVGWVLMHPGRLTHLHEGLRVTEGTRYIVVTFVDP
;
A
#
# COMPACT_ATOMS: atom_id res chain seq x y z
N MET A 1 -29.11 -44.76 -20.52
CA MET A 1 -30.04 -45.16 -19.43
C MET A 1 -29.75 -44.20 -18.29
N ASN A 2 -30.32 -43.00 -18.23
CA ASN A 2 -31.73 -42.57 -18.21
C ASN A 2 -32.44 -42.87 -16.87
N PHE A 3 -33.03 -41.78 -16.34
CA PHE A 3 -33.88 -41.61 -15.16
C PHE A 3 -33.17 -41.57 -13.80
N GLY A 4 -33.26 -40.51 -12.98
CA GLY A 4 -34.26 -39.43 -12.90
C GLY A 4 -35.29 -39.73 -11.78
N MET A 5 -35.55 -38.72 -10.95
CA MET A 5 -36.44 -38.66 -9.77
C MET A 5 -35.81 -39.01 -8.41
N LEU A 6 -35.54 -37.98 -7.59
CA LEU A 6 -36.42 -37.63 -6.48
C LEU A 6 -36.01 -36.25 -5.89
N ILE A 7 -36.58 -35.17 -6.44
CA ILE A 7 -36.71 -33.88 -5.73
C ILE A 7 -38.20 -33.58 -5.75
N LEU A 8 -38.88 -33.81 -4.63
CA LEU A 8 -40.19 -33.25 -4.28
C LEU A 8 -40.59 -33.72 -2.87
N ALA A 9 -40.06 -33.06 -1.85
CA ALA A 9 -40.73 -32.89 -0.56
C ALA A 9 -39.96 -31.87 0.28
N LEU A 10 -40.67 -30.78 0.65
CA LEU A 10 -40.39 -29.81 1.71
C LEU A 10 -40.07 -28.38 1.24
N LEU A 11 -41.10 -27.75 0.66
CA LEU A 11 -41.43 -26.35 0.90
C LEU A 11 -42.68 -26.32 1.81
N ALA A 12 -42.54 -25.85 3.05
CA ALA A 12 -43.58 -25.09 3.77
C ALA A 12 -43.08 -24.59 5.15
N ALA A 13 -43.41 -23.32 5.43
CA ALA A 13 -43.42 -22.61 6.71
C ALA A 13 -42.09 -22.06 7.27
N CYS A 14 -41.85 -20.76 7.06
CA CYS A 14 -42.08 -19.78 8.14
C CYS A 14 -42.06 -18.34 7.60
N VAL A 15 -43.21 -17.69 7.70
CA VAL A 15 -43.44 -16.25 7.61
C VAL A 15 -43.20 -15.67 9.00
N HIS A 16 -42.49 -14.55 9.12
CA HIS A 16 -42.91 -13.31 9.81
C HIS A 16 -41.82 -12.26 9.62
N GLY A 17 -42.20 -11.11 9.06
CA GLY A 17 -41.32 -9.98 8.78
C GLY A 17 -41.18 -9.01 9.95
N ILE A 18 -40.14 -8.18 9.89
CA ILE A 18 -40.02 -6.89 10.59
C ILE A 18 -39.28 -5.92 9.66
N GLU A 19 -39.92 -4.79 9.35
CA GLU A 19 -39.35 -3.61 8.68
C GLU A 19 -38.48 -2.81 9.66
N PHE A 20 -37.37 -2.23 9.16
CA PHE A 20 -36.73 -1.08 9.79
C PHE A 20 -36.33 -0.06 8.73
N SER A 21 -37.05 1.07 8.73
CA SER A 21 -36.70 2.32 8.06
C SER A 21 -35.71 3.11 8.93
N GLY A 22 -34.60 3.58 8.36
CA GLY A 22 -33.64 4.45 9.05
C GLY A 22 -32.77 5.25 8.08
N SER A 23 -33.21 6.46 7.77
CA SER A 23 -32.47 7.48 7.04
C SER A 23 -31.44 8.17 7.95
N TYR A 24 -30.16 8.15 7.56
CA TYR A 24 -29.10 8.95 8.19
C TYR A 24 -28.54 9.98 7.20
N SER A 25 -28.79 11.25 7.48
CA SER A 25 -28.18 12.42 6.84
C SER A 25 -26.97 12.87 7.67
N VAL A 26 -25.77 12.86 7.08
CA VAL A 26 -24.57 13.45 7.68
C VAL A 26 -24.31 14.81 7.03
N VAL A 27 -24.46 15.87 7.82
CA VAL A 27 -24.11 17.25 7.47
C VAL A 27 -22.63 17.46 7.83
N VAL A 28 -21.77 17.69 6.84
CA VAL A 28 -20.39 18.14 7.06
C VAL A 28 -20.30 19.64 6.80
N THR A 29 -20.19 20.42 7.85
CA THR A 29 -19.87 21.86 7.78
C THR A 29 -18.35 22.05 7.64
N ARG A 30 -17.88 22.66 6.55
CA ARG A 30 -16.51 23.18 6.39
C ARG A 30 -16.50 24.70 6.58
N PRO A 31 -15.47 25.30 7.22
CA PRO A 31 -15.25 26.75 7.20
C PRO A 31 -14.54 27.21 5.91
N PRO A 32 -14.67 28.48 5.49
CA PRO A 32 -14.15 28.96 4.22
C PRO A 32 -12.69 29.42 4.33
N ILE A 33 -11.85 29.02 3.37
CA ILE A 33 -10.55 29.67 3.10
C ILE A 33 -10.58 30.10 1.63
N GLU A 34 -10.51 31.41 1.40
CA GLU A 34 -10.37 32.01 0.07
C GLU A 34 -8.99 31.71 -0.51
N ILE A 35 -8.96 31.09 -1.70
CA ILE A 35 -7.78 31.05 -2.57
C ILE A 35 -8.17 31.80 -3.86
N LYS A 36 -7.45 32.89 -4.14
CA LYS A 36 -7.63 33.70 -5.35
C LYS A 36 -6.95 33.04 -6.55
N GLU A 37 -7.74 32.89 -7.60
CA GLU A 37 -7.42 32.78 -9.04
C GLU A 37 -6.20 31.95 -9.48
N VAL A 38 -6.48 30.75 -10.00
CA VAL A 38 -5.64 30.04 -10.97
C VAL A 38 -6.48 29.74 -12.22
N ALA A 39 -5.87 29.97 -13.38
CA ALA A 39 -6.46 30.02 -14.71
C ALA A 39 -7.24 28.75 -15.13
N HIS A 40 -8.30 28.98 -15.91
CA HIS A 40 -9.18 27.98 -16.52
C HIS A 40 -8.47 26.88 -17.30
N ILE A 41 -8.70 25.63 -16.90
CA ILE A 41 -8.48 24.39 -17.66
C ILE A 41 -9.83 23.64 -17.66
N PRO A 42 -10.25 22.97 -18.76
CA PRO A 42 -11.59 22.39 -18.86
C PRO A 42 -11.79 21.22 -17.88
N PRO A 43 -13.00 21.01 -17.34
CA PRO A 43 -13.26 19.92 -16.42
C PRO A 43 -13.33 18.60 -17.20
N TRP A 44 -12.30 17.77 -17.04
CA TRP A 44 -12.44 16.33 -17.25
C TRP A 44 -13.26 15.79 -16.08
N GLY A 45 -14.55 15.54 -16.32
CA GLY A 45 -15.43 14.88 -15.37
C GLY A 45 -15.05 13.41 -15.24
N ILE A 46 -14.13 13.10 -14.32
CA ILE A 46 -13.99 11.75 -13.78
C ILE A 46 -15.07 11.62 -12.70
N GLY A 47 -16.24 11.15 -13.10
CA GLY A 47 -17.29 10.75 -12.18
C GLY A 47 -16.81 9.52 -11.41
N TYR A 48 -16.46 9.71 -10.13
CA TYR A 48 -16.24 8.60 -9.21
C TYR A 48 -17.53 7.81 -9.07
N TYR A 49 -17.55 6.60 -9.63
CA TYR A 49 -18.56 5.61 -9.31
C TYR A 49 -18.28 5.09 -7.90
N ILE A 50 -19.09 5.50 -6.93
CA ILE A 50 -19.17 4.86 -5.61
C ILE A 50 -20.19 3.73 -5.76
N PRO A 51 -19.79 2.45 -5.81
CA PRO A 51 -20.75 1.36 -5.83
C PRO A 51 -21.54 1.35 -4.51
N PRO A 52 -22.83 0.95 -4.53
CA PRO A 52 -23.55 0.65 -3.30
C PRO A 52 -22.81 -0.45 -2.54
N LYS A 53 -22.74 -0.33 -1.20
CA LYS A 53 -22.12 -1.30 -0.29
C LYS A 53 -22.56 -2.72 -0.66
N SER A 54 -21.65 -3.52 -1.20
CA SER A 54 -21.88 -4.96 -1.34
C SER A 54 -21.96 -5.58 0.04
N THR A 55 -23.11 -6.17 0.35
CA THR A 55 -23.30 -7.09 1.47
C THR A 55 -22.23 -8.17 1.45
N ARG A 56 -21.64 -8.40 2.62
CA ARG A 56 -20.68 -9.46 2.97
C ARG A 56 -21.08 -10.79 2.32
N MET A 57 -20.31 -11.28 1.36
CA MET A 57 -20.29 -12.71 1.03
C MET A 57 -19.37 -13.37 2.05
N GLU A 58 -19.96 -14.14 2.97
CA GLU A 58 -19.24 -15.12 3.78
C GLU A 58 -18.81 -16.26 2.85
N SER A 59 -17.50 -16.38 2.62
CA SER A 59 -16.92 -17.54 1.96
C SER A 59 -16.90 -18.71 2.95
N GLY A 60 -17.87 -19.61 2.85
CA GLY A 60 -17.85 -20.92 3.49
C GLY A 60 -16.81 -21.81 2.82
N LEU A 61 -15.73 -22.11 3.55
CA LEU A 61 -14.86 -23.24 3.27
C LEU A 61 -15.46 -24.51 3.92
N PRO A 62 -15.37 -25.69 3.29
CA PRO A 62 -15.89 -26.94 3.85
C PRO A 62 -15.05 -27.39 5.06
N PRO A 63 -15.65 -28.12 6.03
CA PRO A 63 -14.89 -28.69 7.15
C PRO A 63 -14.12 -29.93 6.69
N GLU A 64 -12.80 -29.93 6.89
CA GLU A 64 -11.95 -31.12 6.83
C GLU A 64 -12.18 -31.97 8.09
N GLU A 65 -12.22 -33.29 7.87
CA GLU A 65 -12.50 -34.35 8.84
C GLU A 65 -11.36 -34.51 9.87
N GLU A 66 -11.75 -34.82 11.12
CA GLU A 66 -10.89 -35.18 12.26
C GLU A 66 -10.33 -36.61 12.16
N GLU A 67 -9.04 -36.79 12.49
CA GLU A 67 -8.41 -37.94 13.16
C GLU A 67 -6.93 -37.55 13.39
N GLU A 68 -6.23 -37.73 14.51
CA GLU A 68 -6.39 -38.58 15.68
C GLU A 68 -5.42 -38.05 16.79
N GLU A 69 -5.93 -37.61 17.95
CA GLU A 69 -5.10 -37.18 19.11
C GLU A 69 -4.78 -38.37 20.04
N LEU A 70 -3.49 -38.69 20.18
CA LEU A 70 -2.94 -39.60 21.19
C LEU A 70 -3.08 -39.01 22.61
N LYS A 71 -4.08 -39.50 23.36
CA LYS A 71 -4.23 -39.25 24.81
C LYS A 71 -3.53 -40.33 25.65
N ALA A 72 -2.49 -39.94 26.37
CA ALA A 72 -1.95 -40.71 27.49
C ALA A 72 -2.77 -40.45 28.77
N LYS A 73 -3.22 -41.53 29.42
CA LYS A 73 -3.96 -41.55 30.69
C LYS A 73 -3.01 -41.48 31.89
N ASN A 74 -3.42 -40.77 32.94
CA ASN A 74 -2.95 -40.98 34.32
C ASN A 74 -4.14 -41.43 35.20
N GLU A 75 -3.84 -42.07 36.32
CA GLU A 75 -4.59 -43.19 36.91
C GLU A 75 -5.84 -42.90 37.77
N ASP A 76 -6.34 -41.67 37.92
CA ASP A 76 -7.40 -41.40 38.92
C ASP A 76 -8.71 -40.79 38.38
N GLY A 77 -9.20 -41.29 37.24
CA GLY A 77 -10.64 -41.60 37.04
C GLY A 77 -11.77 -40.59 37.31
N GLU A 78 -11.59 -39.27 37.35
CA GLU A 78 -12.70 -38.31 37.54
C GLU A 78 -12.68 -37.11 36.57
N TYR A 79 -13.82 -36.86 35.89
CA TYR A 79 -14.10 -35.63 35.14
C TYR A 79 -15.11 -34.78 35.93
N TYR A 80 -14.81 -33.50 36.14
CA TYR A 80 -15.76 -32.52 36.68
C TYR A 80 -16.45 -31.74 35.54
N VAL A 81 -17.77 -31.65 35.65
CA VAL A 81 -18.66 -30.73 34.93
C VAL A 81 -19.08 -29.66 35.94
N ASP A 82 -18.96 -28.37 35.62
CA ASP A 82 -19.74 -27.32 36.32
C ASP A 82 -20.51 -26.50 35.30
N ALA A 83 -21.81 -26.49 35.51
CA ALA A 83 -22.84 -25.78 34.79
C ALA A 83 -23.50 -24.84 35.80
N ARG A 84 -23.77 -23.58 35.41
CA ARG A 84 -24.78 -22.75 36.06
C ARG A 84 -25.16 -21.55 35.18
N GLU A 85 -26.23 -21.73 34.43
CA GLU A 85 -27.20 -20.69 34.09
C GLU A 85 -28.04 -20.37 35.33
N GLN A 86 -28.29 -19.09 35.62
CA GLN A 86 -29.54 -18.64 36.25
C GLN A 86 -29.90 -17.23 35.76
N ASP A 87 -31.09 -17.14 35.16
CA ASP A 87 -31.85 -15.95 34.80
C ASP A 87 -32.14 -15.04 36.00
N LEU A 88 -32.14 -13.71 35.78
CA LEU A 88 -32.87 -12.73 36.60
C LEU A 88 -33.26 -11.50 35.75
N VAL A 89 -34.53 -11.52 35.35
CA VAL A 89 -35.54 -10.43 35.25
C VAL A 89 -35.03 -8.98 35.05
N VAL A 90 -35.43 -8.40 33.92
CA VAL A 90 -35.31 -6.98 33.57
C VAL A 90 -36.47 -6.19 34.18
N GLU A 91 -36.17 -5.23 35.07
CA GLU A 91 -37.10 -4.16 35.46
C GLU A 91 -36.74 -2.86 34.72
N ASP A 92 -37.77 -2.23 34.15
CA ASP A 92 -37.77 -0.91 33.51
C ASP A 92 -37.26 0.18 34.45
N VAL A 93 -36.14 0.83 34.09
CA VAL A 93 -35.78 2.15 34.63
C VAL A 93 -35.54 3.13 33.48
N ARG A 94 -36.42 4.14 33.46
CA ARG A 94 -36.44 5.29 32.56
C ARG A 94 -35.11 6.05 32.64
N VAL A 95 -34.39 6.17 31.53
CA VAL A 95 -33.26 7.09 31.40
C VAL A 95 -33.79 8.47 31.00
N GLY A 96 -33.78 9.40 31.97
CA GLY A 96 -33.95 10.82 31.72
C GLY A 96 -32.71 11.39 31.03
N PHE A 97 -32.94 12.22 30.02
CA PHE A 97 -31.91 13.06 29.42
C PHE A 97 -31.39 14.03 30.48
N ASP A 98 -30.10 13.92 30.81
CA ASP A 98 -29.37 15.02 31.42
C ASP A 98 -28.07 15.28 30.67
N ARG A 99 -27.81 16.56 30.43
CA ARG A 99 -26.66 17.06 29.67
C ARG A 99 -25.40 16.89 30.52
N GLY A 100 -24.60 15.87 30.24
CA GLY A 100 -23.30 15.65 30.87
C GLY A 100 -22.16 16.02 29.93
N GLU A 101 -21.34 17.00 30.34
CA GLU A 101 -20.12 17.46 29.69
C GLU A 101 -19.12 16.30 29.47
N GLU A 102 -18.57 16.18 28.26
CA GLU A 102 -17.41 15.33 27.99
C GLU A 102 -16.18 15.87 28.73
N VAL A 103 -15.80 15.22 29.82
CA VAL A 103 -14.50 15.42 30.46
C VAL A 103 -13.45 14.67 29.65
N GLY A 104 -12.97 15.30 28.58
CA GLY A 104 -11.76 14.87 27.88
C GLY A 104 -10.54 15.11 28.77
N VAL A 105 -9.81 14.04 29.13
CA VAL A 105 -8.49 14.14 29.76
C VAL A 105 -7.46 14.53 28.69
N GLY A 106 -7.50 15.81 28.29
CA GLY A 106 -6.48 16.44 27.50
C GLY A 106 -5.48 17.13 28.41
N VAL A 107 -4.25 16.61 28.51
CA VAL A 107 -3.14 17.36 29.13
C VAL A 107 -2.82 18.54 28.21
N GLN A 108 -3.26 19.74 28.57
CA GLN A 108 -2.85 20.97 27.91
C GLN A 108 -1.35 21.24 28.17
N PRO A 109 -0.62 21.82 27.21
CA PRO A 109 0.76 22.23 27.44
C PRO A 109 0.80 23.29 28.55
N GLY A 110 1.35 22.93 29.71
CA GLY A 110 1.48 23.86 30.85
C GLY A 110 1.03 23.35 32.22
N MET A 111 0.75 22.05 32.38
CA MET A 111 0.33 21.46 33.66
C MET A 111 1.32 20.40 34.17
N LEU A 112 1.53 20.38 35.49
CA LEU A 112 2.21 19.30 36.21
C LEU A 112 1.14 18.54 37.00
N CYS A 113 1.02 17.22 36.79
CA CYS A 113 0.13 16.36 37.58
C CYS A 113 1.01 15.43 38.42
N VAL A 114 0.83 15.45 39.74
CA VAL A 114 1.57 14.63 40.71
C VAL A 114 0.65 13.53 41.20
N GLU A 115 1.05 12.27 41.06
CA GLU A 115 0.45 11.17 41.83
C GLU A 115 1.00 11.28 43.26
N ASP A 116 0.16 11.68 44.21
CA ASP A 116 0.53 11.72 45.64
C ASP A 116 0.19 10.35 46.25
N GLU A 117 1.19 9.67 46.80
CA GLU A 117 1.05 8.37 47.47
C GLU A 117 0.28 8.51 48.79
N ARG A 118 -1.04 8.24 48.82
CA ARG A 118 -1.77 7.91 50.07
C ARG A 118 -2.86 6.84 49.84
N PRO A 119 -3.13 5.98 50.84
CA PRO A 119 -3.97 4.80 50.68
C PRO A 119 -5.47 5.13 50.71
N MET A 120 -6.20 4.45 49.81
CA MET A 120 -7.67 4.32 49.66
C MET A 120 -8.58 5.27 50.45
N GLY A 121 -9.21 6.18 49.70
CA GLY A 121 -10.47 6.84 50.03
C GLY A 121 -11.17 7.23 48.72
N GLU A 122 -12.47 6.97 48.62
CA GLU A 122 -13.34 7.30 47.49
C GLU A 122 -13.34 8.81 47.26
N ASP A 123 -12.63 9.27 46.22
CA ASP A 123 -12.80 10.52 45.45
C ASP A 123 -11.45 10.89 44.78
N GLY A 124 -11.14 10.21 43.67
CA GLY A 124 -9.93 10.47 42.87
C GLY A 124 -10.04 11.73 42.02
N ILE A 125 -9.73 12.89 42.59
CA ILE A 125 -9.59 14.15 41.83
C ILE A 125 -8.12 14.39 41.50
N ASN A 126 -7.78 14.32 40.21
CA ASN A 126 -6.48 14.72 39.66
C ASN A 126 -6.23 16.22 39.90
N TYR A 127 -5.27 16.57 40.77
CA TYR A 127 -4.79 17.95 40.89
C TYR A 127 -3.69 18.22 39.85
N CYS A 128 -4.08 18.69 38.67
CA CYS A 128 -3.13 19.27 37.72
C CYS A 128 -2.99 20.77 38.03
N ARG A 129 -1.80 21.22 38.47
CA ARG A 129 -1.53 22.64 38.76
C ARG A 129 -0.93 23.33 37.52
N ARG A 130 -1.39 24.56 37.23
CA ARG A 130 -0.76 25.44 36.22
C ARG A 130 0.69 25.73 36.60
N LEU A 131 1.60 25.54 35.65
CA LEU A 131 3.01 25.92 35.80
C LEU A 131 3.13 27.43 36.07
N THR A 132 3.77 27.79 37.18
CA THR A 132 4.11 29.19 37.46
C THR A 132 5.23 29.66 36.52
N ASP A 133 5.44 30.97 36.39
CA ASP A 133 6.55 31.48 35.58
C ASP A 133 7.93 31.15 36.18
N GLU A 134 8.00 30.89 37.49
CA GLU A 134 9.17 30.32 38.15
C GLU A 134 9.37 28.86 37.79
N ASP A 135 8.31 28.05 37.75
CA ASP A 135 8.39 26.65 37.30
C ASP A 135 8.83 26.58 35.84
N LYS A 136 8.31 27.46 34.97
CA LYS A 136 8.74 27.55 33.57
C LYS A 136 10.21 27.94 33.46
N LYS A 137 10.69 28.94 34.20
CA LYS A 137 12.11 29.34 34.20
C LYS A 137 13.01 28.25 34.79
N ARG A 138 12.55 27.55 35.83
CA ARG A 138 13.25 26.38 36.40
C ARG A 138 13.32 25.25 35.40
N MET A 139 12.22 24.92 34.74
CA MET A 139 12.14 23.91 33.68
C MET A 139 13.01 24.26 32.48
N GLU A 140 13.05 25.53 32.07
CA GLU A 140 13.88 26.04 30.98
C GLU A 140 15.38 26.02 31.34
N ARG A 141 15.70 26.19 32.62
CA ARG A 141 17.06 26.02 33.15
C ARG A 141 17.44 24.53 33.26
N MET A 142 16.49 23.67 33.62
CA MET A 142 16.68 22.21 33.73
C MET A 142 16.76 21.54 32.36
N SER A 143 16.04 22.01 31.34
CA SER A 143 16.12 21.48 29.97
C SER A 143 17.48 21.74 29.32
N LYS A 144 18.12 22.87 29.63
CA LYS A 144 19.51 23.17 29.25
C LYS A 144 20.54 22.30 30.00
N ASN A 145 20.12 21.62 31.06
CA ASN A 145 21.00 20.79 31.89
C ASN A 145 21.19 19.37 31.35
N VAL A 146 20.64 19.03 30.18
CA VAL A 146 20.91 17.74 29.51
C VAL A 146 21.82 17.96 28.31
N VAL A 147 22.80 17.07 28.12
CA VAL A 147 23.57 16.94 26.88
C VAL A 147 23.48 15.50 26.40
N VAL A 148 23.17 15.32 25.12
CA VAL A 148 23.16 14.01 24.49
C VAL A 148 24.53 13.75 23.89
N LEU A 149 25.18 12.68 24.33
CA LEU A 149 26.41 12.19 23.71
C LEU A 149 26.07 10.96 22.88
N THR A 150 26.53 10.95 21.64
CA THR A 150 26.34 9.81 20.76
C THR A 150 27.63 9.50 20.04
N VAL A 151 27.94 8.21 19.88
CA VAL A 151 28.98 7.80 18.95
C VAL A 151 28.32 7.52 17.61
N GLY A 152 28.91 8.03 16.54
CA GLY A 152 28.36 7.88 15.20
C GLY A 152 29.46 7.95 14.15
N SER A 153 29.13 7.45 12.96
CA SER A 153 30.04 7.47 11.83
C SER A 153 29.39 8.03 10.58
N GLY A 154 29.78 9.27 10.25
CA GLY A 154 29.44 9.93 9.01
C GLY A 154 27.94 10.14 8.78
N GLU A 155 27.61 10.62 7.59
CA GLU A 155 26.23 10.91 7.15
C GLU A 155 25.46 9.59 6.84
N SER A 156 25.06 8.85 7.88
CA SER A 156 24.11 7.73 7.75
C SER A 156 22.66 8.19 7.94
N ASP A 157 21.70 7.47 7.34
CA ASP A 157 20.28 7.82 7.45
C ASP A 157 19.77 7.64 8.89
N ALA A 158 20.26 6.59 9.55
CA ALA A 158 19.93 6.28 10.93
C ALA A 158 20.44 7.35 11.93
N GLN A 159 21.66 7.86 11.71
CA GLN A 159 22.19 9.01 12.47
C GLN A 159 21.38 10.28 12.19
N THR A 160 21.02 10.51 10.92
CA THR A 160 20.20 11.67 10.52
C THR A 160 18.84 11.65 11.21
N ARG A 161 18.21 10.48 11.34
CA ARG A 161 16.97 10.30 12.10
C ARG A 161 17.14 10.67 13.58
N LEU A 162 18.21 10.21 14.24
CA LEU A 162 18.46 10.60 15.63
C LEU A 162 18.64 12.12 15.76
N LEU A 163 19.46 12.72 14.89
CA LEU A 163 19.69 14.17 14.88
C LEU A 163 18.40 14.96 14.64
N ARG A 164 17.54 14.49 13.72
CA ARG A 164 16.20 15.06 13.50
C ARG A 164 15.36 15.01 14.78
N SER A 165 15.29 13.86 15.45
CA SER A 165 14.54 13.75 16.70
C SER A 165 15.09 14.66 17.80
N ALA A 166 16.42 14.81 17.90
CA ALA A 166 17.07 15.75 18.81
C ALA A 166 16.69 17.20 18.49
N GLN A 167 16.65 17.57 17.22
CA GLN A 167 16.25 18.90 16.76
C GLN A 167 14.78 19.21 17.08
N VAL A 168 13.87 18.26 16.79
CA VAL A 168 12.43 18.38 17.07
C VAL A 168 12.16 18.68 18.55
N PHE A 169 12.92 18.04 19.42
CA PHE A 169 12.79 18.17 20.88
C PHE A 169 13.81 19.13 21.53
N GLN A 170 14.60 19.84 20.71
CA GLN A 170 15.56 20.86 21.15
C GLN A 170 16.66 20.34 22.11
N TYR A 171 17.16 19.13 21.88
CA TYR A 171 18.34 18.63 22.58
C TYR A 171 19.63 19.25 22.06
N THR A 172 20.59 19.46 22.96
CA THR A 172 22.00 19.63 22.57
C THR A 172 22.61 18.25 22.40
N ILE A 173 23.01 17.90 21.17
CA ILE A 173 23.60 16.59 20.84
C ILE A 173 25.01 16.75 20.30
N GLN A 174 25.95 15.95 20.80
CA GLN A 174 27.32 15.89 20.33
C GLN A 174 27.60 14.50 19.75
N VAL A 175 27.99 14.47 18.48
CA VAL A 175 28.44 13.24 17.80
C VAL A 175 29.94 13.09 18.02
N LEU A 176 30.36 11.92 18.51
CA LEU A 176 31.73 11.59 18.86
C LEU A 176 32.36 10.70 17.76
N GLY A 177 33.62 10.96 17.43
CA GLY A 177 34.42 10.20 16.45
C GLY A 177 34.58 10.88 15.09
N ASP A 178 35.49 10.37 14.27
CA ASP A 178 36.00 11.02 13.04
C ASP A 178 35.15 10.78 11.78
N ASN A 179 33.86 10.45 11.94
CA ASN A 179 32.92 10.24 10.83
C ASN A 179 33.29 9.11 9.83
N GLN A 180 34.23 8.21 10.15
CA GLN A 180 34.67 7.13 9.27
C GLN A 180 34.27 5.74 9.80
N GLY A 181 33.17 5.18 9.27
CA GLY A 181 32.78 3.78 9.47
C GLY A 181 32.45 3.37 10.91
N PRO A 182 31.95 2.15 11.14
CA PRO A 182 31.59 1.67 12.49
C PRO A 182 32.74 1.84 13.48
N VAL A 183 32.47 2.48 14.62
CA VAL A 183 33.46 2.70 15.67
C VAL A 183 33.57 1.43 16.53
N ALA A 184 34.79 0.90 16.69
CA ALA A 184 35.04 -0.26 17.54
C ALA A 184 34.72 0.04 19.02
N ASP A 185 34.26 -0.96 19.79
CA ASP A 185 33.74 -0.77 21.14
C ASP A 185 34.77 -0.18 22.14
N ASP A 186 36.05 -0.50 21.97
CA ASP A 186 37.13 0.02 22.80
C ASP A 186 37.39 1.51 22.52
N LEU A 187 37.28 1.92 21.25
CA LEU A 187 37.33 3.32 20.85
C LEU A 187 36.06 4.06 21.28
N LYS A 188 34.88 3.44 21.18
CA LYS A 188 33.63 4.02 21.70
C LYS A 188 33.76 4.36 23.18
N LEU A 189 34.28 3.43 23.99
CA LEU A 189 34.51 3.65 25.41
C LEU A 189 35.41 4.87 25.64
N LYS A 190 36.57 4.95 24.96
CA LYS A 190 37.50 6.08 25.09
C LYS A 190 36.87 7.42 24.71
N LEU A 191 36.19 7.48 23.57
CA LEU A 191 35.53 8.70 23.10
C LEU A 191 34.48 9.20 24.09
N VAL A 192 33.69 8.30 24.66
CA VAL A 192 32.67 8.64 25.66
C VAL A 192 33.33 9.10 26.96
N GLN A 193 34.43 8.48 27.39
CA GLN A 193 35.18 8.91 28.57
C GLN A 193 35.72 10.34 28.41
N GLU A 194 36.35 10.64 27.28
CA GLU A 194 36.91 11.95 26.99
C GLU A 194 35.81 13.02 26.90
N ALA A 195 34.70 12.72 26.23
CA ALA A 195 33.57 13.64 26.12
C ALA A 195 32.92 13.91 27.48
N VAL A 196 32.71 12.88 28.30
CA VAL A 196 32.17 13.03 29.66
C VAL A 196 33.13 13.83 30.54
N ALA A 197 34.44 13.61 30.44
CA ALA A 197 35.43 14.41 31.16
C ALA A 197 35.38 15.89 30.77
N GLY A 198 35.21 16.19 29.48
CA GLY A 198 35.02 17.56 28.99
C GLY A 198 33.77 18.21 29.57
N VAL A 199 32.62 17.52 29.51
CA VAL A 199 31.37 18.03 30.09
C VAL A 199 31.49 18.22 31.60
N ALA A 200 32.09 17.27 32.32
CA ALA A 200 32.23 17.34 33.78
C ALA A 200 33.12 18.51 34.23
N LYS A 201 34.14 18.85 33.44
CA LYS A 201 35.03 19.99 33.71
C LYS A 201 34.30 21.32 33.63
N ASP A 202 33.44 21.50 32.64
CA ASP A 202 32.73 22.77 32.40
C ASP A 202 31.42 22.86 33.19
N HIS A 203 30.72 21.73 33.34
CA HIS A 203 29.39 21.63 33.95
C HIS A 203 29.22 20.29 34.71
N PRO A 204 29.69 20.19 35.98
CA PRO A 204 29.74 18.93 36.73
C PRO A 204 28.35 18.30 36.99
N ASP A 205 27.34 19.15 37.24
CA ASP A 205 25.95 18.73 37.52
C ASP A 205 25.10 18.50 36.27
N ARG A 206 25.69 18.65 35.08
CA ARG A 206 24.98 18.45 33.81
C ARG A 206 24.69 16.98 33.61
N LEU A 207 23.44 16.64 33.27
CA LEU A 207 23.08 15.27 32.93
C LEU A 207 23.61 14.93 31.53
N VAL A 208 24.40 13.86 31.45
CA VAL A 208 24.83 13.26 30.20
C VAL A 208 23.87 12.12 29.89
N LEU A 209 23.14 12.24 28.78
CA LEU A 209 22.37 11.16 28.17
C LEU A 209 23.20 10.54 27.05
N TYR A 210 23.74 9.36 27.26
CA TYR A 210 24.47 8.63 26.23
C TYR A 210 23.52 7.76 25.41
N LEU A 211 23.69 7.76 24.08
CA LEU A 211 22.98 6.90 23.13
C LEU A 211 23.95 6.32 22.09
N ASP A 212 23.81 5.05 21.73
CA ASP A 212 24.52 4.49 20.56
C ASP A 212 23.78 4.91 19.26
N GLY A 213 24.31 5.91 18.57
CA GLY A 213 23.53 6.85 17.74
C GLY A 213 22.62 6.31 16.66
N PRO A 214 23.06 5.37 15.80
CA PRO A 214 22.24 4.89 14.69
C PRO A 214 20.95 4.17 15.14
N ASP A 215 20.94 3.63 16.35
CA ASP A 215 19.87 2.74 16.81
C ASP A 215 18.91 3.43 17.78
N ALA A 216 18.84 4.76 17.80
CA ALA A 216 18.02 5.51 18.76
C ALA A 216 17.08 6.55 18.11
N ILE A 217 15.96 6.81 18.78
CA ILE A 217 15.04 7.93 18.53
C ILE A 217 14.71 8.57 19.89
N LEU A 218 14.83 9.90 19.97
CA LEU A 218 14.32 10.67 21.10
C LEU A 218 12.82 10.90 20.88
N ALA A 219 11.99 10.49 21.84
CA ALA A 219 10.52 10.56 21.77
C ALA A 219 9.92 11.69 22.62
N ALA A 220 10.72 12.37 23.45
CA ALA A 220 10.27 13.45 24.31
C ALA A 220 11.37 14.46 24.61
N GLY A 221 10.99 15.67 25.06
CA GLY A 221 11.90 16.76 25.38
C GLY A 221 12.82 16.53 26.59
N PRO A 222 13.95 17.26 26.70
CA PRO A 222 14.97 17.08 27.75
C PRO A 222 14.41 17.14 29.17
N LEU A 223 13.39 17.96 29.40
CA LEU A 223 12.77 18.08 30.71
C LEU A 223 12.23 16.76 31.24
N ARG A 224 11.61 15.95 30.38
CA ARG A 224 11.07 14.63 30.76
C ARG A 224 12.17 13.68 31.22
N VAL A 225 13.36 13.77 30.61
CA VAL A 225 14.55 13.02 31.06
C VAL A 225 14.97 13.47 32.45
N VAL A 226 14.98 14.78 32.72
CA VAL A 226 15.32 15.27 34.07
C VAL A 226 14.28 14.82 35.09
N GLU A 227 12.97 14.92 34.78
CA GLU A 227 11.89 14.44 35.64
C GLU A 227 12.05 12.96 35.97
N GLU A 228 12.32 12.12 34.98
CA GLU A 228 12.44 10.68 35.18
C GLU A 228 13.68 10.32 36.02
N VAL A 229 14.82 10.99 35.80
CA VAL A 229 16.06 10.76 36.56
C VAL A 229 16.00 11.33 37.97
N THR A 230 15.20 12.37 38.21
CA THR A 230 15.08 13.03 39.52
C THR A 230 13.84 12.63 40.30
N ARG A 231 12.91 11.87 39.70
CA ARG A 231 11.85 11.16 40.43
C ARG A 231 12.54 10.32 41.51
N ASP A 232 11.95 10.28 42.72
CA ASP A 232 12.50 9.66 43.94
C ASP A 232 12.68 8.14 43.80
N HIS A 233 13.60 7.73 42.91
CA HIS A 233 14.00 6.36 42.71
C HIS A 233 15.06 6.04 43.76
N GLU A 234 14.75 5.11 44.65
CA GLU A 234 15.74 4.52 45.54
C GLU A 234 16.60 3.51 44.79
N GLY A 235 17.86 3.86 44.59
CA GLY A 235 18.90 2.93 44.18
C GLY A 235 19.42 2.10 45.35
N PRO A 236 20.31 1.13 45.09
CA PRO A 236 20.76 0.18 46.10
C PRO A 236 21.55 0.78 47.29
N GLY A 237 21.97 2.05 47.20
CA GLY A 237 22.68 2.78 48.26
C GLY A 237 22.14 4.21 48.51
N GLY A 238 20.93 4.53 48.03
CA GLY A 238 20.34 5.88 48.11
C GLY A 238 19.81 6.36 46.74
N PRO A 239 19.51 7.65 46.55
CA PRO A 239 18.96 8.18 45.30
C PRO A 239 19.78 7.77 44.07
N VAL A 240 19.10 7.27 43.04
CA VAL A 240 19.74 6.85 41.78
C VAL A 240 20.57 7.99 41.21
N ARG A 241 21.83 7.69 40.85
CA ARG A 241 22.74 8.65 40.22
C ARG A 241 23.03 8.32 38.76
N VAL A 242 23.00 7.03 38.41
CA VAL A 242 23.17 6.57 37.04
C VAL A 242 22.08 5.56 36.73
N LEU A 243 21.31 5.82 35.68
CA LEU A 243 20.28 4.92 35.20
C LEU A 243 20.73 4.31 33.86
N LEU A 244 20.82 2.99 33.81
CA LEU A 244 21.19 2.21 32.64
C LEU A 244 19.94 1.65 31.95
N SER A 245 19.96 1.56 30.62
CA SER A 245 18.91 0.86 29.88
C SER A 245 18.89 -0.63 30.23
N ALA A 246 17.70 -1.23 30.18
CA ALA A 246 17.48 -2.65 30.47
C ALA A 246 17.29 -3.51 29.21
N ASP A 247 17.73 -4.77 29.27
CA ASP A 247 17.52 -5.80 28.24
C ASP A 247 16.88 -7.06 28.87
N GLY A 248 16.09 -7.76 28.08
CA GLY A 248 15.59 -9.10 28.41
C GLY A 248 16.65 -10.19 28.27
N VAL A 249 17.75 -9.91 27.55
CA VAL A 249 18.82 -10.88 27.27
C VAL A 249 20.13 -10.50 27.96
N CYS A 250 20.73 -11.44 28.70
CA CYS A 250 22.07 -11.28 29.28
C CYS A 250 23.12 -11.41 28.18
N TRP A 251 23.83 -10.33 27.87
CA TRP A 251 24.81 -10.26 26.78
C TRP A 251 26.04 -9.44 27.18
N PRO A 252 27.25 -9.77 26.67
CA PRO A 252 27.56 -10.90 25.76
C PRO A 252 27.64 -12.26 26.47
N ASP A 253 27.99 -12.27 27.75
CA ASP A 253 28.19 -13.51 28.51
C ASP A 253 26.90 -13.93 29.24
N LYS A 254 26.22 -14.94 28.68
CA LYS A 254 24.99 -15.50 29.26
C LYS A 254 25.22 -16.15 30.63
N SER A 255 26.44 -16.59 30.95
CA SER A 255 26.73 -17.24 32.23
C SER A 255 26.60 -16.30 33.43
N LEU A 256 26.68 -14.99 33.19
CA LEU A 256 26.51 -13.96 34.22
C LEU A 256 25.07 -13.79 34.67
N ALA A 257 24.08 -14.32 33.94
CA ALA A 257 22.67 -14.15 34.24
C ALA A 257 22.29 -14.56 35.67
N ALA A 258 22.93 -15.60 36.21
CA ALA A 258 22.69 -16.06 37.59
C ALA A 258 23.15 -15.05 38.65
N LYS A 259 24.14 -14.20 38.33
CA LYS A 259 24.74 -13.23 39.27
C LYS A 259 23.96 -11.92 39.37
N PHE A 260 23.11 -11.60 38.39
CA PHE A 260 22.25 -10.43 38.47
C PHE A 260 21.23 -10.60 39.61
N PRO A 261 20.79 -9.51 40.28
CA PRO A 261 19.65 -9.58 41.20
C PRO A 261 18.42 -10.21 40.52
N LYS A 262 17.68 -11.05 41.23
CA LYS A 262 16.39 -11.55 40.74
C LYS A 262 15.35 -10.44 40.87
N LEU A 263 14.48 -10.32 39.87
CA LEU A 263 13.40 -9.34 39.84
C LEU A 263 12.06 -10.06 39.88
N LYS A 264 11.06 -9.42 40.49
CA LYS A 264 9.66 -9.86 40.41
C LYS A 264 9.02 -9.41 39.10
N VAL A 265 9.34 -8.18 38.66
CA VAL A 265 8.79 -7.53 37.47
C VAL A 265 9.93 -6.79 36.76
N GLY A 266 9.88 -6.75 35.43
CA GLY A 266 10.80 -5.96 34.61
C GLY A 266 11.96 -6.72 33.98
N ARG A 267 12.68 -6.01 33.10
CA ARG A 267 13.85 -6.49 32.36
C ARG A 267 15.08 -6.52 33.27
N ARG A 268 15.81 -7.63 33.27
CA ARG A 268 16.82 -7.92 34.31
C ARG A 268 18.23 -7.45 33.99
N PHE A 269 18.61 -7.39 32.71
CA PHE A 269 20.00 -7.25 32.31
C PHE A 269 20.29 -5.84 31.80
N ILE A 270 21.57 -5.47 31.74
CA ILE A 270 22.02 -4.15 31.29
C ILE A 270 22.11 -4.13 29.76
N ASP A 271 21.68 -3.03 29.15
CA ASP A 271 22.09 -2.59 27.82
C ASP A 271 22.84 -1.26 27.96
N SER A 272 24.13 -1.25 27.66
CA SER A 272 24.98 -0.05 27.75
C SER A 272 24.83 0.89 26.55
N GLY A 273 24.01 0.53 25.57
CA GLY A 273 23.72 1.37 24.41
C GLY A 273 22.89 2.61 24.74
N ALA A 274 22.38 2.72 25.97
CA ALA A 274 21.86 3.96 26.50
C ALA A 274 22.01 4.05 28.03
N PHE A 275 22.38 5.22 28.53
CA PHE A 275 22.42 5.52 29.96
C PHE A 275 22.35 7.02 30.23
N VAL A 276 22.00 7.39 31.46
CA VAL A 276 21.96 8.79 31.90
C VAL A 276 22.49 8.97 33.31
N GLY A 277 23.21 10.07 33.55
CA GLY A 277 23.67 10.46 34.88
C GLY A 277 24.43 11.79 34.88
N PRO A 278 24.71 12.38 36.06
CA PRO A 278 25.51 13.60 36.18
C PRO A 278 26.93 13.40 35.64
N ALA A 279 27.45 14.40 34.93
CA ALA A 279 28.74 14.36 34.27
C ALA A 279 29.89 14.03 35.24
N GLU A 280 29.94 14.68 36.41
CA GLU A 280 30.98 14.42 37.42
C GLU A 280 30.93 12.97 37.94
N HIS A 281 29.72 12.44 38.16
CA HIS A 281 29.55 11.07 38.66
C HIS A 281 29.98 10.04 37.62
N LEU A 282 29.61 10.24 36.35
CA LEU A 282 30.05 9.38 35.25
C LEU A 282 31.57 9.46 35.05
N HIS A 283 32.15 10.67 35.11
CA HIS A 283 33.59 10.86 35.03
C HIS A 283 34.33 10.08 36.13
N ARG A 284 33.84 10.14 37.38
CA ARG A 284 34.39 9.36 38.49
C ARG A 284 34.34 7.86 38.23
N ILE A 285 33.22 7.32 37.74
CA ILE A 285 33.09 5.90 37.39
C ILE A 285 34.15 5.49 36.36
N PHE A 286 34.32 6.30 35.31
CA PHE A 286 35.28 6.01 34.25
C PHE A 286 36.73 6.04 34.77
N THR A 287 37.10 7.07 35.53
CA THR A 287 38.46 7.20 36.06
C THR A 287 38.82 6.12 37.07
N GLU A 288 37.88 5.74 37.94
CA GLU A 288 38.14 4.79 39.03
C GLU A 288 37.96 3.32 38.64
N SER A 289 37.30 3.01 37.52
CA SER A 289 36.87 1.62 37.26
C SER A 289 36.92 1.14 35.81
N ALA A 290 37.27 1.98 34.83
CA ALA A 290 37.38 1.55 33.43
C ALA A 290 38.74 0.96 33.04
N GLN A 291 39.62 0.66 34.01
CA GLN A 291 40.96 0.14 33.73
C GLN A 291 40.90 -1.30 33.18
N GLY A 292 41.27 -1.48 31.91
CA GLY A 292 41.37 -2.79 31.26
C GLY A 292 40.08 -3.31 30.61
N GLU A 293 38.99 -2.54 30.66
CA GLU A 293 37.71 -2.89 30.04
C GLU A 293 37.70 -2.59 28.54
N LYS A 294 37.06 -3.46 27.73
CA LYS A 294 37.08 -3.34 26.27
C LYS A 294 35.82 -2.70 25.69
N SER A 295 34.77 -2.51 26.48
CA SER A 295 33.51 -1.91 26.04
C SER A 295 32.73 -1.30 27.21
N LEU A 296 31.79 -0.40 26.89
CA LEU A 296 30.82 0.12 27.88
C LEU A 296 29.97 -1.01 28.49
N GLN A 297 29.59 -2.02 27.70
CA GLN A 297 28.79 -3.16 28.16
C GLN A 297 29.55 -3.97 29.22
N GLU A 298 30.81 -4.28 28.96
CA GLU A 298 31.66 -5.03 29.87
C GLU A 298 31.88 -4.27 31.18
N LEU A 299 32.22 -2.97 31.07
CA LEU A 299 32.39 -2.06 32.20
C LEU A 299 31.15 -2.06 33.11
N PHE A 300 29.99 -1.66 32.58
CA PHE A 300 28.79 -1.52 33.41
C PHE A 300 28.28 -2.85 33.97
N THR A 301 28.42 -3.95 33.23
CA THR A 301 28.09 -5.28 33.73
C THR A 301 28.94 -5.65 34.94
N LYS A 302 30.26 -5.48 34.86
CA LYS A 302 31.18 -5.78 35.99
C LYS A 302 30.94 -4.88 37.20
N LEU A 303 30.65 -3.60 36.97
CA LEU A 303 30.31 -2.66 38.05
C LEU A 303 29.02 -3.08 38.76
N TYR A 304 27.98 -3.39 38.01
CA TYR A 304 26.66 -3.68 38.56
C TYR A 304 26.60 -5.02 39.31
N LEU A 305 27.37 -6.01 38.88
CA LEU A 305 27.44 -7.32 39.54
C LEU A 305 28.19 -7.30 40.88
N LYS A 306 29.00 -6.27 41.13
CA LYS A 306 29.71 -6.09 42.41
C LYS A 306 28.87 -5.22 43.35
N ASP A 307 28.18 -5.83 44.32
CA ASP A 307 27.22 -5.13 45.21
C ASP A 307 27.80 -3.87 45.86
N ALA A 308 29.03 -3.95 46.40
CA ALA A 308 29.70 -2.80 47.01
C ALA A 308 29.93 -1.64 46.02
N VAL A 309 30.26 -1.95 44.76
CA VAL A 309 30.54 -0.96 43.71
C VAL A 309 29.22 -0.37 43.18
N ARG A 310 28.21 -1.22 42.96
CA ARG A 310 26.86 -0.81 42.59
C ARG A 310 26.27 0.18 43.60
N LYS A 311 26.43 -0.10 44.90
CA LYS A 311 26.03 0.79 46.00
C LYS A 311 26.88 2.06 46.08
N LYS A 312 28.19 1.97 45.86
CA LYS A 312 29.09 3.13 45.88
C LYS A 312 28.70 4.19 44.84
N TYR A 313 28.31 3.76 43.64
CA TYR A 313 27.98 4.66 42.53
C TYR A 313 26.47 4.85 42.30
N ASN A 314 25.61 4.22 43.12
CA ASN A 314 24.15 4.24 42.97
C ASN A 314 23.68 4.00 41.53
N ILE A 315 24.20 2.93 40.92
CA ILE A 315 23.84 2.50 39.57
C ILE A 315 22.56 1.69 39.64
N ALA A 316 21.55 2.10 38.88
CA ALA A 316 20.29 1.40 38.70
C ALA A 316 20.07 1.02 37.23
N ILE A 317 19.15 0.09 37.01
CA ILE A 317 18.69 -0.34 35.69
C ILE A 317 17.22 0.08 35.56
N ASP A 318 16.86 0.61 34.39
CA ASP A 318 15.49 0.96 34.03
C ASP A 318 14.64 -0.30 33.74
N HIS A 319 14.32 -1.04 34.80
CA HIS A 319 13.70 -2.36 34.72
C HIS A 319 12.33 -2.35 34.04
N THR A 320 11.57 -1.26 34.15
CA THR A 320 10.20 -1.12 33.63
C THR A 320 10.12 -0.23 32.39
N ASN A 321 11.28 0.11 31.79
CA ASN A 321 11.38 0.89 30.56
C ASN A 321 10.69 2.27 30.67
N THR A 322 10.83 2.96 31.79
CA THR A 322 10.23 4.30 31.97
C THR A 322 10.93 5.35 31.10
N LEU A 323 12.23 5.18 30.87
CA LEU A 323 13.06 6.10 30.09
C LEU A 323 13.52 5.45 28.79
N PHE A 324 14.10 4.25 28.88
CA PHE A 324 14.72 3.54 27.77
C PHE A 324 13.91 2.32 27.36
N GLN A 325 13.51 2.26 26.08
CA GLN A 325 12.85 1.09 25.50
C GLN A 325 13.72 0.45 24.43
N ASN A 326 14.32 -0.69 24.77
CA ASN A 326 14.92 -1.58 23.79
C ASN A 326 13.83 -2.40 23.09
N LEU A 327 13.88 -2.45 21.75
CA LEU A 327 12.85 -3.11 20.94
C LEU A 327 13.08 -4.64 20.81
N HIS A 328 14.31 -5.11 20.94
CA HIS A 328 14.59 -6.55 20.80
C HIS A 328 13.83 -7.37 21.84
N GLY A 329 12.91 -8.23 21.37
CA GLY A 329 12.08 -9.07 22.25
C GLY A 329 10.98 -8.33 23.01
N ALA A 330 10.67 -7.08 22.65
CA ALA A 330 9.66 -6.25 23.30
C ALA A 330 8.60 -5.69 22.33
N THR A 331 8.65 -6.02 21.04
CA THR A 331 7.74 -5.45 20.02
C THR A 331 6.26 -5.76 20.27
N GLY A 332 5.95 -6.93 20.84
CA GLY A 332 4.58 -7.29 21.21
C GLY A 332 4.07 -6.59 22.47
N GLU A 333 4.91 -5.83 23.16
CA GLU A 333 4.60 -5.10 24.39
C GLU A 333 4.32 -3.61 24.12
N LEU A 334 4.37 -3.19 22.85
CA LEU A 334 4.37 -1.78 22.45
C LEU A 334 3.17 -1.42 21.57
N GLU A 335 2.48 -0.37 21.97
CA GLU A 335 1.40 0.24 21.18
C GLU A 335 1.79 1.67 20.78
N LEU A 336 1.63 1.99 19.50
CA LEU A 336 1.72 3.36 19.02
C LEU A 336 0.40 4.09 19.32
N LYS A 337 0.50 5.19 20.05
CA LYS A 337 -0.65 6.02 20.43
C LYS A 337 -0.42 7.48 20.04
N PHE A 338 -1.51 8.22 19.95
CA PHE A 338 -1.50 9.64 19.60
C PHE A 338 -2.24 10.45 20.63
N ALA A 339 -1.60 11.51 21.13
CA ALA A 339 -2.22 12.56 21.93
C ALA A 339 -2.22 13.85 21.10
N GLY A 340 -3.30 14.07 20.34
CA GLY A 340 -3.38 15.17 19.38
C GLY A 340 -2.27 15.09 18.32
N LYS A 341 -1.30 16.01 18.40
CA LYS A 341 -0.17 16.10 17.46
C LYS A 341 1.05 15.25 17.84
N GLU A 342 1.07 14.67 19.04
CA GLU A 342 2.19 13.92 19.55
C GLU A 342 1.95 12.41 19.42
N GLY A 343 2.80 11.73 18.65
CA GLY A 343 2.87 10.27 18.61
C GLY A 343 3.84 9.76 19.66
N TYR A 344 3.45 8.74 20.43
CA TYR A 344 4.28 8.12 21.46
C TYR A 344 4.08 6.61 21.48
N LEU A 345 5.07 5.87 21.98
CA LEU A 345 4.94 4.45 22.27
C LEU A 345 4.57 4.25 23.72
N GLN A 346 3.55 3.42 23.97
CA GLN A 346 3.25 2.95 25.31
C GLN A 346 3.71 1.49 25.44
N ASN A 347 4.49 1.21 26.47
CA ASN A 347 4.72 -0.17 26.91
C ASN A 347 3.51 -0.62 27.73
N THR A 348 2.75 -1.57 27.21
CA THR A 348 1.49 -2.01 27.82
C THR A 348 1.71 -2.98 28.99
N VAL A 349 2.86 -3.64 29.05
CA VAL A 349 3.20 -4.56 30.16
C VAL A 349 3.51 -3.78 31.43
N TYR A 350 4.23 -2.65 31.31
CA TYR A 350 4.62 -1.83 32.46
C TYR A 350 3.80 -0.55 32.60
N THR A 351 2.89 -0.27 31.66
CA THR A 351 2.10 0.98 31.59
C THR A 351 2.99 2.22 31.56
N THR A 352 4.13 2.15 30.87
CA THR A 352 5.11 3.25 30.78
C THR A 352 5.11 3.89 29.39
N VAL A 353 5.58 5.14 29.30
CA VAL A 353 5.79 5.88 28.04
C VAL A 353 7.28 6.22 27.93
N PRO A 354 8.07 5.37 27.27
CA PRO A 354 9.52 5.54 27.21
C PRO A 354 9.91 6.80 26.42
N LEU A 355 10.99 7.44 26.85
CA LEU A 355 11.48 8.70 26.27
C LEU A 355 12.52 8.48 25.17
N VAL A 356 13.17 7.32 25.16
CA VAL A 356 14.19 6.91 24.20
C VAL A 356 13.83 5.53 23.66
N ILE A 357 13.63 5.43 22.35
CA ILE A 357 13.33 4.16 21.68
C ILE A 357 14.58 3.65 20.97
N ARG A 358 14.92 2.39 21.21
CA ARG A 358 16.19 1.78 20.82
C ARG A 358 15.99 0.52 19.98
N GLY A 359 16.45 0.57 18.75
CA GLY A 359 16.45 -0.55 17.80
C GLY A 359 17.64 -1.49 17.98
N ASN A 360 17.87 -1.97 19.20
CA ASN A 360 19.04 -2.80 19.50
C ASN A 360 19.00 -4.16 18.75
N ARG A 361 20.19 -4.71 18.45
CA ARG A 361 20.38 -5.98 17.75
C ARG A 361 19.67 -6.01 16.38
N ASN A 362 18.72 -6.92 16.16
CA ASN A 362 18.03 -7.14 14.90
C ASN A 362 16.69 -6.38 14.77
N SER A 363 16.42 -5.39 15.63
CA SER A 363 15.14 -4.66 15.67
C SER A 363 15.13 -3.34 14.89
N LYS A 364 16.13 -3.08 14.04
CA LYS A 364 16.28 -1.83 13.28
C LYS A 364 15.12 -1.56 12.32
N VAL A 365 14.60 -2.60 11.66
CA VAL A 365 13.43 -2.48 10.76
C VAL A 365 12.20 -2.02 11.54
N MET A 366 11.98 -2.56 12.74
CA MET A 366 10.87 -2.13 13.61
C MET A 366 11.06 -0.70 14.11
N LEU A 367 12.29 -0.30 14.44
CA LEU A 367 12.58 1.09 14.77
C LEU A 367 12.24 2.03 13.59
N ASN A 368 12.53 1.62 12.35
CA ASN A 368 12.16 2.39 11.16
C ASN A 368 10.63 2.53 11.02
N SER A 369 9.86 1.46 11.28
CA SER A 369 8.39 1.52 11.25
C SER A 369 7.83 2.52 12.27
N TYR A 370 8.31 2.51 13.51
CA TYR A 370 7.88 3.49 14.51
C TYR A 370 8.38 4.91 14.18
N ALA A 371 9.56 5.04 13.57
CA ALA A 371 10.12 6.34 13.18
C ALA A 371 9.23 7.13 12.22
N ASN A 372 8.40 6.45 11.42
CA ASN A 372 7.44 7.09 10.53
C ASN A 372 6.41 7.96 11.29
N TYR A 373 6.25 7.75 12.59
CA TYR A 373 5.26 8.41 13.44
C TYR A 373 5.90 9.24 14.56
N LEU A 374 6.95 8.70 15.19
CA LEU A 374 7.62 9.34 16.31
C LEU A 374 8.37 10.61 15.91
N ALA A 375 8.74 11.42 16.91
CA ALA A 375 9.39 12.72 16.70
C ALA A 375 8.62 13.61 15.70
N ARG A 376 7.29 13.59 15.82
CA ARG A 376 6.34 14.38 15.01
C ARG A 376 6.54 14.17 13.50
N ALA A 377 6.97 12.98 13.07
CA ALA A 377 7.14 12.67 11.65
C ALA A 377 5.77 12.63 10.93
N TRP A 378 4.79 11.97 11.56
CA TRP A 378 3.40 11.89 11.10
C TRP A 378 2.44 11.90 12.29
N ASN A 379 1.30 12.58 12.17
CA ASN A 379 0.22 12.50 13.15
C ASN A 379 -1.18 12.67 12.50
N PRO A 380 -2.27 12.24 13.16
CA PRO A 380 -3.62 12.33 12.59
C PRO A 380 -4.14 13.76 12.34
N VAL A 381 -3.54 14.78 12.96
CA VAL A 381 -4.00 16.18 12.88
C VAL A 381 -3.34 16.93 11.73
N ASP A 382 -2.01 16.86 11.63
CA ASP A 382 -1.22 17.58 10.63
C ASP A 382 -0.87 16.70 9.41
N GLY A 383 -1.08 15.38 9.50
CA GLY A 383 -0.58 14.41 8.53
C GLY A 383 0.94 14.27 8.59
N CYS A 384 1.56 14.07 7.43
CA CYS A 384 3.01 13.90 7.32
C CYS A 384 3.75 15.23 7.38
N ARG A 385 4.55 15.44 8.42
CA ARG A 385 5.42 16.63 8.57
C ARG A 385 6.80 16.43 7.98
N GLU A 386 7.39 15.25 8.16
CA GLU A 386 8.71 14.91 7.61
C GLU A 386 8.74 14.96 6.08
N CYS A 387 7.58 14.76 5.44
CA CYS A 387 7.40 14.83 3.99
C CYS A 387 7.88 16.12 3.34
N TRP A 388 7.90 17.22 4.09
CA TRP A 388 8.24 18.56 3.58
C TRP A 388 9.69 18.95 3.91
N GLU A 389 10.38 18.15 4.71
CA GLU A 389 11.75 18.40 5.11
C GLU A 389 12.72 18.01 3.99
N ASN A 390 13.72 18.87 3.77
CA ASN A 390 14.78 18.69 2.77
C ASN A 390 14.29 18.49 1.33
N MET A 391 13.08 18.96 1.01
CA MET A 391 12.56 18.97 -0.37
C MET A 391 13.46 19.81 -1.27
N LEU A 392 13.69 19.36 -2.51
CA LEU A 392 14.31 20.18 -3.54
C LEU A 392 13.28 21.21 -4.04
N PRO A 393 13.60 22.52 -4.03
CA PRO A 393 12.66 23.56 -4.43
C PRO A 393 12.58 23.68 -5.97
N ILE A 394 12.21 22.58 -6.65
CA ILE A 394 12.24 22.51 -8.12
C ILE A 394 11.31 23.56 -8.77
N GLU A 395 10.24 23.97 -8.08
CA GLU A 395 9.30 24.98 -8.57
C GLU A 395 9.93 26.36 -8.72
N SER A 396 11.04 26.60 -8.02
CA SER A 396 11.82 27.84 -8.14
C SER A 396 12.87 27.77 -9.25
N LEU A 397 13.03 26.63 -9.91
CA LEU A 397 14.01 26.42 -10.98
C LEU A 397 13.37 26.60 -12.35
N GLU A 398 14.16 27.11 -13.30
CA GLU A 398 13.79 27.05 -14.71
C GLU A 398 13.92 25.61 -15.24
N ALA A 399 13.14 25.25 -16.27
CA ALA A 399 13.13 23.89 -16.83
C ALA A 399 14.53 23.38 -17.24
N SER A 400 15.39 24.26 -17.73
CA SER A 400 16.78 23.95 -18.12
C SER A 400 17.69 23.59 -16.93
N GLN A 401 17.30 23.96 -15.72
CA GLN A 401 18.02 23.75 -14.47
C GLN A 401 17.51 22.55 -13.67
N PHE A 402 16.43 21.90 -14.10
CA PHE A 402 15.87 20.72 -13.43
C PHE A 402 16.93 19.61 -13.31
N PRO A 403 17.02 18.82 -12.23
CA PRO A 403 17.96 17.72 -12.13
C PRO A 403 17.91 16.76 -13.35
N VAL A 404 19.04 16.21 -13.76
CA VAL A 404 19.07 15.25 -14.88
C VAL A 404 18.66 13.87 -14.36
N VAL A 405 17.75 13.19 -15.08
CA VAL A 405 17.25 11.88 -14.68
C VAL A 405 17.61 10.83 -15.73
N THR A 406 18.15 9.69 -15.31
CA THR A 406 18.15 8.48 -16.13
C THR A 406 16.84 7.74 -15.87
N LEU A 407 15.96 7.68 -16.86
CA LEU A 407 14.74 6.87 -16.83
C LEU A 407 15.06 5.48 -17.39
N ALA A 408 15.16 4.49 -16.51
CA ALA A 408 15.46 3.11 -16.82
C ALA A 408 14.17 2.26 -16.86
N ILE A 409 13.75 1.90 -18.06
CA ILE A 409 12.54 1.11 -18.33
C ILE A 409 12.91 -0.37 -18.50
N PHE A 410 12.26 -1.25 -17.75
CA PHE A 410 12.46 -2.70 -17.84
C PHE A 410 11.17 -3.40 -18.23
N ILE A 411 11.25 -4.29 -19.22
CA ILE A 411 10.13 -5.13 -19.67
C ILE A 411 10.58 -6.59 -19.48
N PRO A 412 10.48 -7.12 -18.25
CA PRO A 412 11.09 -8.40 -17.90
C PRO A 412 10.23 -9.62 -18.25
N LYS A 413 8.93 -9.40 -18.53
CA LYS A 413 7.94 -10.43 -18.85
C LYS A 413 6.78 -9.86 -19.67
N PRO A 414 5.98 -10.70 -20.35
CA PRO A 414 4.83 -10.23 -21.11
C PRO A 414 3.89 -9.45 -20.20
N THR A 415 3.73 -8.16 -20.47
CA THR A 415 2.90 -7.25 -19.67
C THR A 415 1.71 -6.75 -20.49
N PRO A 416 0.47 -6.82 -19.99
CA PRO A 416 -0.68 -6.25 -20.67
C PRO A 416 -0.67 -4.72 -20.63
N PHE A 417 -1.38 -4.08 -21.56
CA PHE A 417 -1.53 -2.61 -21.61
C PHE A 417 -0.20 -1.82 -21.72
N LEU A 418 0.80 -2.41 -22.38
CA LEU A 418 2.11 -1.77 -22.59
C LEU A 418 2.02 -0.51 -23.47
N GLU A 419 1.02 -0.43 -24.35
CA GLU A 419 0.72 0.77 -25.14
C GLU A 419 0.41 1.96 -24.21
N GLU A 420 -0.50 1.78 -23.24
CA GLU A 420 -0.88 2.81 -22.26
C GLU A 420 0.27 3.16 -21.33
N PHE A 421 1.12 2.18 -20.97
CA PHE A 421 2.36 2.44 -20.24
C PHE A 421 3.22 3.47 -20.99
N PHE A 422 3.51 3.25 -22.28
CA PHE A 422 4.33 4.17 -23.06
C PHE A 422 3.67 5.53 -23.30
N VAL A 423 2.35 5.57 -23.48
CA VAL A 423 1.59 6.82 -23.53
C VAL A 423 1.80 7.63 -22.24
N LYS A 424 1.71 6.99 -21.07
CA LYS A 424 1.89 7.64 -19.76
C LYS A 424 3.33 8.10 -19.54
N ILE A 425 4.33 7.31 -19.93
CA ILE A 425 5.76 7.70 -19.90
C ILE A 425 5.99 8.93 -20.78
N THR A 426 5.42 8.94 -21.98
CA THR A 426 5.53 10.07 -22.90
C THR A 426 4.87 11.33 -22.34
N ALA A 427 3.72 11.18 -21.68
CA ALA A 427 2.95 12.27 -21.08
C ALA A 427 3.59 12.91 -19.83
N GLN A 428 4.62 12.31 -19.23
CA GLN A 428 5.30 12.86 -18.05
C GLN A 428 5.80 14.29 -18.30
N LYS A 429 5.35 15.22 -17.46
CA LYS A 429 5.66 16.66 -17.42
C LYS A 429 7.00 16.90 -16.74
N TYR A 430 8.04 16.42 -17.41
CA TYR A 430 9.43 16.67 -17.08
C TYR A 430 10.18 16.91 -18.39
N PRO A 431 11.11 17.89 -18.48
CA PRO A 431 11.74 18.23 -19.75
C PRO A 431 12.50 17.03 -20.33
N LYS A 432 12.16 16.64 -21.56
CA LYS A 432 12.69 15.41 -22.19
C LYS A 432 14.20 15.51 -22.44
N GLU A 433 14.69 16.72 -22.69
CA GLU A 433 16.10 17.10 -22.77
C GLU A 433 16.84 17.03 -21.43
N ARG A 434 16.14 16.80 -20.31
CA ARG A 434 16.72 16.51 -18.98
C ARG A 434 16.60 15.03 -18.61
N ILE A 435 16.18 14.17 -19.53
CA ILE A 435 16.03 12.72 -19.30
C ILE A 435 16.91 11.92 -20.27
N HIS A 436 17.73 11.03 -19.73
CA HIS A 436 18.40 9.96 -20.46
C HIS A 436 17.54 8.69 -20.41
N LEU A 437 17.23 8.08 -21.55
CA LEU A 437 16.51 6.80 -21.61
C LEU A 437 17.47 5.62 -21.57
N TYR A 438 17.18 4.67 -20.70
CA TYR A 438 17.77 3.34 -20.67
C TYR A 438 16.62 2.32 -20.76
N ILE A 439 16.59 1.47 -21.77
CA ILE A 439 15.47 0.56 -22.00
C ILE A 439 16.03 -0.84 -22.14
N HIS A 440 15.45 -1.79 -21.42
CA HIS A 440 15.72 -3.20 -21.58
C HIS A 440 14.41 -3.95 -21.80
N ASN A 441 14.26 -4.51 -23.01
CA ASN A 441 13.18 -5.41 -23.33
C ASN A 441 13.71 -6.85 -23.32
N MET A 442 13.13 -7.72 -22.49
CA MET A 442 13.45 -9.15 -22.46
C MET A 442 12.47 -9.98 -23.31
N GLU A 443 11.39 -9.36 -23.79
CA GLU A 443 10.24 -10.07 -24.36
C GLU A 443 10.13 -9.86 -25.86
N GLU A 444 10.23 -10.98 -26.60
CA GLU A 444 10.05 -10.99 -28.06
C GLU A 444 8.66 -10.49 -28.46
N PHE A 445 7.61 -10.90 -27.73
CA PHE A 445 6.22 -10.48 -27.97
C PHE A 445 6.06 -8.95 -28.05
N HIS A 446 6.78 -8.23 -27.18
CA HIS A 446 6.72 -6.77 -27.11
C HIS A 446 7.72 -6.06 -28.02
N ALA A 447 8.65 -6.79 -28.65
CA ALA A 447 9.74 -6.20 -29.41
C ALA A 447 9.29 -5.26 -30.55
N PRO A 448 8.24 -5.56 -31.34
CA PRO A 448 7.78 -4.64 -32.39
C PRO A 448 7.31 -3.29 -31.83
N MET A 449 6.43 -3.32 -30.82
CA MET A 449 5.88 -2.11 -30.17
C MET A 449 6.98 -1.28 -29.50
N VAL A 450 7.87 -1.92 -28.76
CA VAL A 450 8.96 -1.23 -28.06
C VAL A 450 9.90 -0.56 -29.06
N THR A 451 10.24 -1.26 -30.14
CA THR A 451 11.15 -0.72 -31.18
C THR A 451 10.51 0.47 -31.89
N GLU A 452 9.22 0.39 -32.24
CA GLU A 452 8.49 1.51 -32.84
C GLU A 452 8.44 2.74 -31.92
N TRP A 453 8.17 2.55 -30.63
CA TRP A 453 8.16 3.64 -29.67
C TRP A 453 9.56 4.26 -29.48
N VAL A 454 10.60 3.42 -29.44
CA VAL A 454 12.00 3.85 -29.35
C VAL A 454 12.40 4.70 -30.56
N ASP A 455 12.03 4.27 -31.77
CA ASP A 455 12.39 4.96 -33.01
C ASP A 455 11.63 6.28 -33.19
N SER A 456 10.36 6.32 -32.80
CA SER A 456 9.49 7.50 -32.94
C SER A 456 9.68 8.51 -31.80
N THR A 457 9.60 8.05 -30.56
CA THR A 457 9.48 8.89 -29.36
C THR A 457 10.80 8.99 -28.61
N GLY A 458 11.63 7.94 -28.65
CA GLY A 458 12.93 7.91 -27.95
C GLY A 458 13.87 9.06 -28.35
N ARG A 459 13.75 9.58 -29.58
CA ARG A 459 14.54 10.70 -30.11
C ARG A 459 14.26 12.05 -29.44
N LEU A 460 13.14 12.19 -28.74
CA LEU A 460 12.78 13.41 -28.00
C LEU A 460 13.61 13.57 -26.72
N TYR A 461 14.23 12.50 -26.25
CA TYR A 461 14.97 12.45 -25.00
C TYR A 461 16.45 12.80 -25.21
N LYS A 462 17.12 13.25 -24.14
CA LYS A 462 18.52 13.72 -24.18
C LYS A 462 19.48 12.68 -24.77
N SER A 463 19.30 11.41 -24.43
CA SER A 463 19.94 10.28 -25.09
C SER A 463 19.14 9.00 -24.89
N LEU A 464 19.49 7.95 -25.62
CA LEU A 464 18.81 6.66 -25.59
C LEU A 464 19.83 5.51 -25.62
N LYS A 465 19.65 4.54 -24.72
CA LYS A 465 20.30 3.23 -24.75
C LYS A 465 19.24 2.15 -24.71
N TYR A 466 19.09 1.40 -25.81
CA TYR A 466 18.11 0.32 -25.92
C TYR A 466 18.82 -1.04 -26.00
N ILE A 467 18.46 -1.95 -25.10
CA ILE A 467 18.87 -3.34 -25.06
C ILE A 467 17.66 -4.19 -25.42
N THR A 468 17.74 -4.84 -26.57
CA THR A 468 16.71 -5.68 -27.16
C THR A 468 16.73 -7.10 -26.58
N HIS A 469 15.66 -7.87 -26.81
CA HIS A 469 15.48 -9.21 -26.26
C HIS A 469 16.52 -10.23 -26.77
N ASP A 470 16.96 -10.08 -28.03
CA ASP A 470 17.97 -10.91 -28.70
C ASP A 470 19.37 -10.80 -28.08
N ALA A 471 19.62 -9.74 -27.30
CA ALA A 471 20.87 -9.61 -26.54
C ALA A 471 21.02 -10.65 -25.42
N GLY A 472 19.93 -11.34 -25.03
CA GLY A 472 19.94 -12.40 -24.00
C GLY A 472 20.38 -11.92 -22.61
N ALA A 473 20.35 -10.62 -22.36
CA ALA A 473 20.85 -10.02 -21.13
C ALA A 473 19.88 -10.29 -19.98
N LYS A 474 20.41 -10.71 -18.82
CA LYS A 474 19.59 -10.95 -17.62
C LYS A 474 19.20 -9.65 -16.93
N GLU A 475 18.01 -9.60 -16.34
CA GLU A 475 17.46 -8.42 -15.66
C GLU A 475 18.41 -7.83 -14.61
N TRP A 476 18.89 -8.63 -13.66
CA TRP A 476 19.83 -8.17 -12.63
C TRP A 476 21.11 -7.55 -13.21
N HIS A 477 21.58 -8.06 -14.36
CA HIS A 477 22.80 -7.57 -15.00
C HIS A 477 22.57 -6.21 -15.67
N THR A 478 21.41 -6.02 -16.30
CA THR A 478 21.03 -4.75 -16.93
C THR A 478 20.64 -3.70 -15.90
N LYS A 479 19.96 -4.06 -14.80
CA LYS A 479 19.73 -3.13 -13.67
C LYS A 479 21.04 -2.62 -13.06
N ASN A 480 22.06 -3.49 -12.88
CA ASN A 480 23.40 -3.04 -12.48
C ASN A 480 24.08 -2.14 -13.54
N LYS A 481 23.92 -2.44 -14.84
CA LYS A 481 24.42 -1.57 -15.92
C LYS A 481 23.70 -0.23 -16.00
N ALA A 482 22.44 -0.13 -15.56
CA ALA A 482 21.72 1.14 -15.47
C ALA A 482 22.31 2.07 -14.40
N ILE A 483 22.81 1.52 -13.28
CA ILE A 483 23.59 2.29 -12.28
C ILE A 483 24.84 2.90 -12.94
N VAL A 484 25.63 2.06 -13.63
CA VAL A 484 26.85 2.52 -14.30
C VAL A 484 26.52 3.59 -15.34
N HIS A 485 25.51 3.36 -16.17
CA HIS A 485 25.06 4.32 -17.17
C HIS A 485 24.63 5.67 -16.57
N THR A 486 23.95 5.65 -15.42
CA THR A 486 23.54 6.86 -14.70
C THR A 486 24.74 7.69 -14.25
N LEU A 487 25.79 7.02 -13.75
CA LEU A 487 27.03 7.69 -13.35
C LEU A 487 27.80 8.23 -14.57
N GLU A 488 27.89 7.46 -15.66
CA GLU A 488 28.58 7.86 -16.90
C GLU A 488 27.91 9.06 -17.60
N THR A 489 26.58 9.14 -17.55
CA THR A 489 25.80 10.24 -18.14
C THR A 489 25.76 11.50 -17.29
N GLY A 490 26.26 11.43 -16.05
CA GLY A 490 26.20 12.54 -15.11
C GLY A 490 24.78 12.89 -14.65
N SER A 491 23.88 11.90 -14.62
CA SER A 491 22.53 12.08 -14.10
C SER A 491 22.53 12.25 -12.58
N ASP A 492 21.61 13.08 -12.07
CA ASP A 492 21.40 13.31 -10.64
C ASP A 492 20.58 12.17 -9.99
N PHE A 493 19.71 11.51 -10.78
CA PHE A 493 18.85 10.43 -10.32
C PHE A 493 18.74 9.30 -11.34
N LEU A 494 18.64 8.07 -10.85
CA LEU A 494 18.18 6.90 -11.60
C LEU A 494 16.74 6.61 -11.20
N LEU A 495 15.81 6.70 -12.14
CA LEU A 495 14.42 6.27 -11.97
C LEU A 495 14.23 4.94 -12.69
N VAL A 496 14.06 3.86 -11.93
CA VAL A 496 13.69 2.55 -12.46
C VAL A 496 12.16 2.47 -12.57
N VAL A 497 11.65 2.00 -13.71
CA VAL A 497 10.23 1.75 -13.97
C VAL A 497 10.08 0.46 -14.76
N ASP A 498 9.50 -0.57 -14.15
CA ASP A 498 9.13 -1.81 -14.82
C ASP A 498 7.81 -1.61 -15.60
N SER A 499 7.60 -2.40 -16.65
CA SER A 499 6.41 -2.33 -17.52
C SER A 499 5.06 -2.42 -16.81
N MET A 500 5.01 -3.05 -15.63
CA MET A 500 3.79 -3.16 -14.82
C MET A 500 3.44 -1.86 -14.06
N ALA A 501 4.37 -0.93 -13.93
CA ALA A 501 4.22 0.29 -13.14
C ALA A 501 3.71 1.46 -13.99
N HIS A 502 2.38 1.63 -14.01
CA HIS A 502 1.72 2.68 -14.78
C HIS A 502 1.71 3.99 -13.97
N LEU A 503 2.52 4.96 -14.38
CA LEU A 503 2.59 6.30 -13.77
C LEU A 503 1.45 7.19 -14.30
N ASP A 504 0.25 7.06 -13.73
CA ASP A 504 -0.92 7.84 -14.16
C ASP A 504 -0.78 9.34 -13.90
N ASN A 505 -0.07 9.72 -12.83
CA ASN A 505 0.16 11.11 -12.54
C ASN A 505 1.21 11.67 -13.51
N PRO A 506 0.86 12.67 -14.33
CA PRO A 506 1.80 13.22 -15.31
C PRO A 506 2.97 13.96 -14.66
N PHE A 507 2.92 14.25 -13.35
CA PHE A 507 4.01 14.89 -12.61
C PHE A 507 4.83 13.91 -11.76
N ALA A 508 4.64 12.60 -11.91
CA ALA A 508 5.27 11.60 -11.04
C ALA A 508 6.80 11.74 -10.96
N ILE A 509 7.48 11.93 -12.09
CA ILE A 509 8.95 12.14 -12.11
C ILE A 509 9.35 13.38 -11.30
N LYS A 510 8.66 14.50 -11.54
CA LYS A 510 8.91 15.79 -10.86
C LYS A 510 8.76 15.63 -9.34
N LEU A 511 7.66 15.01 -8.90
CA LEU A 511 7.35 14.81 -7.48
C LEU A 511 8.38 13.91 -6.77
N LEU A 512 8.91 12.88 -7.45
CA LEU A 512 9.95 12.03 -6.89
C LEU A 512 11.29 12.77 -6.76
N VAL A 513 11.65 13.59 -7.76
CA VAL A 513 12.85 14.44 -7.70
C VAL A 513 12.74 15.44 -6.54
N GLU A 514 11.59 16.13 -6.41
CA GLU A 514 11.31 17.08 -5.32
C GLU A 514 11.51 16.46 -3.93
N GLN A 515 11.14 15.18 -3.77
CA GLN A 515 11.22 14.48 -2.48
C GLN A 515 12.66 14.31 -1.99
N ASN A 516 13.66 14.37 -2.87
CA ASN A 516 15.08 14.44 -2.54
C ASN A 516 15.55 13.40 -1.50
N ARG A 517 15.20 12.14 -1.72
CA ARG A 517 15.65 11.02 -0.88
C ARG A 517 16.71 10.19 -1.59
N LYS A 518 17.52 9.46 -0.81
CA LYS A 518 18.49 8.50 -1.35
C LYS A 518 17.80 7.42 -2.18
N VAL A 519 16.69 6.89 -1.66
CA VAL A 519 15.77 5.98 -2.38
C VAL A 519 14.34 6.38 -2.05
N VAL A 520 13.50 6.57 -3.08
CA VAL A 520 12.06 6.83 -2.94
C VAL A 520 11.26 6.20 -4.08
N ALA A 521 10.20 5.48 -3.73
CA ALA A 521 9.25 4.90 -4.67
C ALA A 521 7.91 5.68 -4.67
N PRO A 522 7.26 5.88 -5.83
CA PRO A 522 5.84 6.19 -5.85
C PRO A 522 5.06 4.99 -5.32
N MET A 523 4.06 5.20 -4.45
CA MET A 523 3.16 4.13 -4.06
C MET A 523 2.23 3.80 -5.23
N LEU A 524 2.29 2.57 -5.70
CA LEU A 524 1.46 2.04 -6.78
C LEU A 524 0.72 0.82 -6.25
N ALA A 525 -0.60 0.88 -6.24
CA ALA A 525 -1.48 -0.22 -5.84
C ALA A 525 -2.09 -0.89 -7.07
N ARG A 526 -2.38 -2.20 -6.97
CA ARG A 526 -3.22 -2.89 -7.97
C ARG A 526 -4.68 -2.45 -7.76
N PRO A 527 -5.37 -1.91 -8.77
CA PRO A 527 -6.76 -1.49 -8.63
C PRO A 527 -7.64 -2.64 -8.12
N TYR A 528 -8.56 -2.31 -7.20
CA TYR A 528 -9.50 -3.27 -6.57
C TYR A 528 -8.86 -4.44 -5.79
N LYS A 529 -7.54 -4.44 -5.58
CA LYS A 529 -6.79 -5.48 -4.87
C LYS A 529 -5.96 -4.87 -3.75
N PRO A 530 -5.58 -5.63 -2.70
CA PRO A 530 -4.81 -5.11 -1.58
C PRO A 530 -3.29 -5.08 -1.84
N TRP A 531 -2.84 -5.36 -3.07
CA TRP A 531 -1.42 -5.51 -3.40
C TRP A 531 -0.83 -4.19 -3.89
N SER A 532 0.41 -3.92 -3.51
CA SER A 532 1.15 -2.71 -3.92
C SER A 532 2.63 -3.01 -4.15
N ASN A 533 3.37 -2.01 -4.64
CA ASN A 533 4.79 -2.11 -4.95
C ASN A 533 5.72 -1.94 -3.72
N PHE A 534 5.22 -2.05 -2.50
CA PHE A 534 6.04 -1.96 -1.28
C PHE A 534 5.59 -2.99 -0.23
N TRP A 535 6.49 -3.35 0.69
CA TRP A 535 6.13 -4.15 1.87
C TRP A 535 6.35 -3.31 3.12
N GLY A 536 5.39 -3.33 4.05
CA GLY A 536 5.50 -2.60 5.31
C GLY A 536 6.31 -3.33 6.39
N ALA A 537 6.43 -4.66 6.29
CA ALA A 537 7.17 -5.48 7.25
C ALA A 537 7.87 -6.66 6.55
N LEU A 538 8.72 -7.36 7.30
CA LEU A 538 9.40 -8.59 6.86
C LEU A 538 9.20 -9.71 7.87
N THR A 539 9.17 -10.95 7.39
CA THR A 539 9.38 -12.13 8.24
C THR A 539 10.83 -12.20 8.73
N SER A 540 11.12 -13.08 9.69
CA SER A 540 12.49 -13.34 10.17
C SER A 540 13.47 -13.72 9.05
N ASP A 541 12.96 -14.34 7.99
CA ASP A 541 13.75 -14.82 6.86
C ASP A 541 13.88 -13.75 5.75
N GLY A 542 13.32 -12.56 5.95
CA GLY A 542 13.43 -11.42 5.04
C GLY A 542 12.44 -11.41 3.88
N PHE A 543 11.37 -12.20 3.96
CA PHE A 543 10.27 -12.23 2.98
C PHE A 543 9.10 -11.34 3.43
N TYR A 544 8.08 -11.24 2.57
CA TYR A 544 6.90 -10.42 2.80
C TYR A 544 6.22 -10.70 4.15
N ALA A 545 5.98 -9.65 4.91
CA ALA A 545 5.00 -9.63 5.99
C ALA A 545 4.16 -8.35 5.90
N ARG A 546 2.90 -8.44 6.32
CA ARG A 546 2.01 -7.28 6.38
C ARG A 546 2.28 -6.49 7.67
N SER A 547 2.53 -5.18 7.55
CA SER A 547 2.57 -4.27 8.70
C SER A 547 1.16 -3.86 9.14
N ALA A 548 1.03 -3.41 10.39
CA ALA A 548 -0.26 -3.00 10.96
C ALA A 548 -0.91 -1.83 10.20
N ASP A 549 -0.10 -0.94 9.62
CA ASP A 549 -0.52 0.26 8.88
C ASP A 549 -0.60 0.07 7.35
N TYR A 550 -0.30 -1.13 6.84
CA TYR A 550 -0.18 -1.37 5.41
C TYR A 550 -1.47 -1.03 4.64
N VAL A 551 -2.62 -1.48 5.13
CA VAL A 551 -3.91 -1.29 4.45
C VAL A 551 -4.29 0.18 4.43
N GLU A 552 -4.14 0.89 5.55
CA GLU A 552 -4.42 2.32 5.66
C GLU A 552 -3.54 3.16 4.71
N ILE A 553 -2.28 2.74 4.50
CA ILE A 553 -1.37 3.38 3.53
C ILE A 553 -1.83 3.08 2.10
N VAL A 554 -2.09 1.82 1.75
CA VAL A 554 -2.51 1.41 0.39
C VAL A 554 -3.85 2.04 0.00
N GLN A 555 -4.79 2.17 0.93
CA GLN A 555 -6.08 2.81 0.72
C GLN A 555 -6.03 4.34 0.81
N ASN A 556 -4.84 4.92 1.00
CA ASN A 556 -4.63 6.36 1.13
C ASN A 556 -5.38 7.01 2.31
N GLU A 557 -5.77 6.24 3.31
CA GLU A 557 -6.30 6.76 4.59
C GLU A 557 -5.19 7.45 5.37
N LYS A 558 -3.99 6.89 5.34
CA LYS A 558 -2.75 7.50 5.81
C LYS A 558 -1.86 7.89 4.63
N ARG A 559 -1.76 9.19 4.36
CA ARG A 559 -0.86 9.73 3.33
C ARG A 559 0.42 10.28 3.94
N GLY A 560 1.55 10.01 3.30
CA GLY A 560 2.85 10.43 3.77
C GLY A 560 4.04 9.90 2.97
N LEU A 561 5.20 9.91 3.63
CA LEU A 561 6.46 9.38 3.17
C LEU A 561 6.89 8.35 4.22
N TRP A 562 6.99 7.09 3.79
CA TRP A 562 7.13 5.97 4.70
C TRP A 562 8.47 5.29 4.48
N ASN A 563 9.28 5.17 5.53
CA ASN A 563 10.46 4.32 5.53
C ASN A 563 10.00 2.86 5.65
N VAL A 564 10.23 2.09 4.59
CA VAL A 564 9.72 0.72 4.42
C VAL A 564 10.85 -0.24 4.09
N PRO A 565 10.75 -1.52 4.46
CA PRO A 565 11.82 -2.49 4.20
C PRO A 565 12.00 -2.84 2.71
N PHE A 566 10.98 -2.68 1.88
CA PHE A 566 11.00 -3.13 0.49
C PHE A 566 10.17 -2.21 -0.41
N VAL A 567 10.70 -1.93 -1.60
CA VAL A 567 9.99 -1.35 -2.74
C VAL A 567 10.39 -2.09 -4.01
N GLY A 568 9.50 -2.14 -5.00
CA GLY A 568 9.75 -2.73 -6.31
C GLY A 568 9.03 -1.98 -7.43
N ASN A 569 9.20 -2.45 -8.66
CA ASN A 569 8.55 -1.98 -9.89
C ASN A 569 8.77 -0.52 -10.31
N ALA A 570 8.74 0.45 -9.41
CA ALA A 570 9.08 1.84 -9.69
C ALA A 570 9.77 2.48 -8.48
N TYR A 571 10.96 3.03 -8.67
CA TYR A 571 11.71 3.72 -7.62
C TYR A 571 12.83 4.60 -8.17
N MET A 572 13.08 5.70 -7.47
CA MET A 572 14.13 6.66 -7.76
C MET A 572 15.29 6.50 -6.77
N ILE A 573 16.52 6.49 -7.28
CA ILE A 573 17.76 6.40 -6.52
C ILE A 573 18.64 7.61 -6.83
N SER A 574 19.12 8.30 -5.81
CA SER A 574 20.04 9.44 -5.97
C SER A 574 21.42 9.00 -6.45
N SER A 575 21.99 9.71 -7.42
CA SER A 575 23.35 9.45 -7.91
C SER A 575 24.42 9.58 -6.83
N LYS A 576 24.18 10.37 -5.78
CA LYS A 576 25.05 10.44 -4.59
C LYS A 576 25.18 9.10 -3.90
N LEU A 577 24.09 8.33 -3.80
CA LEU A 577 24.12 6.97 -3.26
C LEU A 577 24.81 6.00 -4.24
N LEU A 578 24.55 6.16 -5.54
CA LEU A 578 25.18 5.33 -6.57
C LEU A 578 26.71 5.50 -6.62
N ALA A 579 27.21 6.70 -6.32
CA ALA A 579 28.64 7.01 -6.27
C ALA A 579 29.33 6.55 -4.96
N ASP A 580 28.58 6.26 -3.91
CA ASP A 580 29.12 5.75 -2.64
C ASP A 580 29.50 4.27 -2.79
N LYS A 581 30.79 4.00 -2.97
CA LYS A 581 31.32 2.63 -3.16
C LYS A 581 30.98 1.65 -2.04
N GLN A 582 30.73 2.15 -0.82
CA GLN A 582 30.35 1.30 0.31
C GLN A 582 28.84 1.01 0.29
N ARG A 583 28.04 1.99 -0.12
CA ARG A 583 26.57 1.94 -0.02
C ARG A 583 25.82 1.70 -1.33
N VAL A 584 26.52 1.61 -2.46
CA VAL A 584 25.94 1.39 -3.79
C VAL A 584 25.01 0.15 -3.78
N PRO A 585 23.80 0.24 -4.36
CA PRO A 585 22.90 -0.90 -4.45
C PRO A 585 23.46 -1.99 -5.37
N SER A 586 23.09 -3.24 -5.07
CA SER A 586 23.37 -4.42 -5.91
C SER A 586 22.08 -5.16 -6.17
N PHE A 587 21.80 -5.46 -7.43
CA PHE A 587 20.66 -6.28 -7.85
C PHE A 587 20.95 -7.80 -7.76
N ILE A 588 22.01 -8.19 -7.06
CA ILE A 588 22.45 -9.57 -6.88
C ILE A 588 22.60 -9.83 -5.39
N ASN A 589 21.84 -10.79 -4.87
CA ASN A 589 21.99 -11.32 -3.52
C ASN A 589 21.41 -12.74 -3.46
N LYS A 590 22.29 -13.75 -3.40
CA LYS A 590 21.90 -15.18 -3.38
C LYS A 590 20.96 -15.50 -4.56
N LEU A 591 19.78 -16.06 -4.27
CA LEU A 591 18.73 -16.42 -5.21
C LEU A 591 17.53 -15.48 -5.12
N LEU A 592 17.70 -14.28 -4.54
CA LEU A 592 16.62 -13.30 -4.46
C LEU A 592 16.36 -12.66 -5.82
N GLU A 593 15.09 -12.36 -6.08
CA GLU A 593 14.68 -11.51 -7.21
C GLU A 593 15.41 -10.15 -7.16
N PRO A 594 15.68 -9.50 -8.31
CA PRO A 594 16.56 -8.33 -8.38
C PRO A 594 16.20 -7.18 -7.42
N ASP A 595 14.91 -6.83 -7.33
CA ASP A 595 14.44 -5.75 -6.45
C ASP A 595 14.53 -6.15 -4.96
N MET A 596 14.30 -7.43 -4.63
CA MET A 596 14.49 -7.96 -3.27
C MET A 596 15.98 -7.93 -2.88
N ALA A 597 16.85 -8.32 -3.81
CA ALA A 597 18.30 -8.29 -3.63
C ALA A 597 18.82 -6.86 -3.39
N MET A 598 18.29 -5.89 -4.15
CA MET A 598 18.60 -4.46 -3.99
C MET A 598 18.16 -3.96 -2.61
N CYS A 599 16.90 -4.20 -2.23
CA CYS A 599 16.39 -3.77 -0.93
C CYS A 599 17.16 -4.43 0.23
N ALA A 600 17.45 -5.73 0.14
CA ALA A 600 18.21 -6.45 1.17
C ALA A 600 19.62 -5.86 1.35
N ASN A 601 20.35 -5.62 0.25
CA ASN A 601 21.67 -5.00 0.29
C ASN A 601 21.63 -3.61 0.93
N LEU A 602 20.65 -2.78 0.56
CA LEU A 602 20.52 -1.43 1.12
C LEU A 602 20.22 -1.45 2.63
N ARG A 603 19.34 -2.35 3.08
CA ARG A 603 19.05 -2.53 4.51
C ARG A 603 20.29 -2.98 5.29
N GLU A 604 21.06 -3.93 4.77
CA GLU A 604 22.32 -4.38 5.38
C GLU A 604 23.34 -3.24 5.51
N LYS A 605 23.30 -2.29 4.57
CA LYS A 605 24.17 -1.10 4.54
C LYS A 605 23.59 0.10 5.30
N GLY A 606 22.44 -0.06 5.95
CA GLY A 606 21.78 0.99 6.75
C GLY A 606 21.22 2.15 5.93
N VAL A 607 20.89 1.92 4.66
CA VAL A 607 20.25 2.91 3.77
C VAL A 607 18.73 2.80 3.89
N PHE A 608 18.07 3.93 4.09
CA PHE A 608 16.60 3.98 4.17
C PHE A 608 15.97 3.95 2.78
N ILE A 609 14.87 3.21 2.69
CA ILE A 609 14.08 3.04 1.47
C ILE A 609 12.72 3.65 1.76
N HIS A 610 12.32 4.64 0.96
CA HIS A 610 11.06 5.33 1.18
C HIS A 610 10.02 4.97 0.12
N VAL A 611 8.75 5.00 0.49
CA VAL A 611 7.62 5.04 -0.44
C VAL A 611 6.75 6.26 -0.14
N THR A 612 6.28 6.95 -1.18
CA THR A 612 5.43 8.14 -1.04
C THR A 612 4.05 7.90 -1.63
N ASN A 613 3.01 8.15 -0.82
CA ASN A 613 1.60 8.19 -1.24
C ASN A 613 0.96 9.56 -0.92
N ARG A 614 1.77 10.61 -0.78
CA ARG A 614 1.30 11.99 -0.54
C ARG A 614 0.27 12.43 -1.57
N LEU A 615 0.44 11.99 -2.81
CA LEU A 615 -0.44 12.18 -3.94
C LEU A 615 -0.63 10.85 -4.65
N ASP A 616 -1.70 10.73 -5.43
CA ASP A 616 -1.90 9.56 -6.28
C ASP A 616 -0.87 9.60 -7.41
N MET A 617 -0.04 8.55 -7.50
CA MET A 617 1.09 8.49 -8.42
C MET A 617 0.80 7.65 -9.66
N GLY A 618 -0.04 6.63 -9.48
CA GLY A 618 -0.38 5.66 -10.52
C GLY A 618 -0.91 4.36 -9.93
N HIS A 619 -0.83 3.29 -10.71
CA HIS A 619 -1.26 1.95 -10.30
C HIS A 619 -0.34 0.87 -10.88
N LEU A 620 -0.58 -0.37 -10.46
CA LEU A 620 0.07 -1.57 -10.99
C LEU A 620 -0.88 -2.39 -11.85
N VAL A 621 -0.39 -2.79 -13.02
CA VAL A 621 -0.99 -3.84 -13.84
C VAL A 621 -0.47 -5.21 -13.40
N SER A 622 -1.34 -6.21 -13.40
CA SER A 622 -1.00 -7.61 -13.20
C SER A 622 -0.56 -8.24 -14.51
N ALA A 623 0.70 -8.70 -14.57
CA ALA A 623 1.17 -9.56 -15.67
C ALA A 623 0.90 -11.05 -15.39
N ASP A 624 0.22 -11.37 -14.30
CA ASP A 624 -0.08 -12.74 -13.92
C ASP A 624 -1.10 -13.32 -14.91
N ASN A 625 -0.85 -14.52 -15.42
CA ASN A 625 -1.71 -15.20 -16.41
C ASN A 625 -1.92 -14.43 -17.74
N PHE A 626 -1.03 -13.51 -18.12
CA PHE A 626 -1.13 -12.83 -19.42
C PHE A 626 -0.74 -13.76 -20.58
N VAL A 627 -1.71 -14.16 -21.40
CA VAL A 627 -1.51 -15.13 -22.48
C VAL A 627 -1.27 -14.43 -23.81
N THR A 628 -0.04 -14.50 -24.31
CA THR A 628 0.39 -13.84 -25.57
C THR A 628 0.00 -14.58 -26.85
N LYS A 629 -0.63 -15.77 -26.74
CA LYS A 629 -1.05 -16.58 -27.89
C LYS A 629 -2.28 -15.99 -28.63
N HIS A 630 -3.08 -15.18 -27.94
CA HIS A 630 -4.24 -14.54 -28.53
C HIS A 630 -3.80 -13.41 -29.48
N PHE A 631 -4.57 -13.15 -30.52
CA PHE A 631 -4.24 -12.09 -31.48
C PHE A 631 -4.34 -10.67 -30.86
N ARG A 632 -5.34 -10.48 -29.98
CA ARG A 632 -5.53 -9.27 -29.15
C ARG A 632 -5.62 -9.66 -27.67
N PRO A 633 -4.50 -9.99 -27.00
CA PRO A 633 -4.49 -10.56 -25.64
C PRO A 633 -5.21 -9.73 -24.59
N GLU A 634 -5.20 -8.41 -24.71
CA GLU A 634 -5.79 -7.50 -23.73
C GLU A 634 -7.32 -7.62 -23.65
N MET A 635 -7.98 -8.16 -24.69
CA MET A 635 -9.41 -8.47 -24.59
C MET A 635 -9.73 -9.46 -23.46
N TRP A 636 -8.80 -10.35 -23.11
CA TRP A 636 -8.91 -11.35 -22.04
C TRP A 636 -8.53 -10.82 -20.65
N GLN A 637 -8.21 -9.53 -20.52
CA GLN A 637 -7.70 -8.97 -19.26
C GLN A 637 -8.78 -8.43 -18.32
N LEU A 638 -10.06 -8.68 -18.62
CA LEU A 638 -11.20 -8.21 -17.82
C LEU A 638 -11.12 -8.63 -16.35
N PHE A 639 -10.70 -9.87 -16.06
CA PHE A 639 -10.64 -10.37 -14.68
C PHE A 639 -9.39 -9.89 -13.93
N GLU A 640 -8.23 -9.91 -14.57
CA GLU A 640 -6.97 -9.58 -13.89
C GLU A 640 -6.73 -8.08 -13.74
N ASN A 641 -7.11 -7.31 -14.76
CA ASN A 641 -6.82 -5.89 -14.93
C ASN A 641 -8.07 -5.12 -15.38
N ARG A 642 -9.16 -5.31 -14.63
CA ARG A 642 -10.49 -4.75 -14.93
C ARG A 642 -10.46 -3.25 -15.20
N TRP A 643 -9.74 -2.49 -14.39
CA TRP A 643 -9.66 -1.03 -14.50
C TRP A 643 -9.06 -0.58 -15.85
N ASP A 644 -7.93 -1.18 -16.26
CA ASP A 644 -7.30 -0.91 -17.55
C ASP A 644 -8.16 -1.41 -18.72
N TRP A 645 -8.81 -2.56 -18.56
CA TRP A 645 -9.74 -3.11 -19.55
C TRP A 645 -10.93 -2.17 -19.79
N GLU A 646 -11.55 -1.68 -18.72
CA GLU A 646 -12.65 -0.71 -18.78
C GLU A 646 -12.18 0.58 -19.47
N ALA A 647 -11.01 1.11 -19.09
CA ALA A 647 -10.45 2.31 -19.70
C ALA A 647 -10.20 2.16 -21.21
N ARG A 648 -9.76 0.98 -21.66
CA ARG A 648 -9.51 0.68 -23.09
C ARG A 648 -10.79 0.40 -23.87
N TYR A 649 -11.75 -0.33 -23.30
CA TYR A 649 -12.82 -0.97 -24.08
C TYR A 649 -14.23 -0.47 -23.77
N LEU A 650 -14.52 0.03 -22.56
CA LEU A 650 -15.85 0.47 -22.18
C LEU A 650 -16.13 1.88 -22.73
N HIS A 651 -17.30 2.08 -23.35
CA HIS A 651 -17.67 3.35 -23.95
C HIS A 651 -17.73 4.48 -22.89
N GLU A 652 -17.23 5.68 -23.19
CA GLU A 652 -17.14 6.79 -22.23
C GLU A 652 -18.52 7.18 -21.64
N ASN A 653 -19.55 7.17 -22.50
CA ASN A 653 -20.94 7.43 -22.12
C ASN A 653 -21.71 6.22 -21.53
N TYR A 654 -21.06 5.08 -21.27
CA TYR A 654 -21.72 3.90 -20.69
C TYR A 654 -22.44 4.27 -19.36
N SER A 655 -21.70 4.83 -18.41
CA SER A 655 -22.22 5.14 -17.07
C SER A 655 -23.35 6.17 -17.07
N SER A 656 -23.38 7.06 -18.07
CA SER A 656 -24.46 8.04 -18.25
C SER A 656 -25.82 7.36 -18.49
N SER A 657 -25.83 6.14 -19.03
CA SER A 657 -27.05 5.35 -19.24
C SER A 657 -27.61 4.73 -17.96
N LEU A 658 -26.81 4.65 -16.89
CA LEU A 658 -27.21 4.07 -15.61
C LEU A 658 -27.81 5.09 -14.64
N VAL A 659 -27.74 6.38 -14.96
CA VAL A 659 -28.32 7.45 -14.14
C VAL A 659 -29.84 7.32 -14.11
N GLU A 660 -30.47 7.49 -12.94
CA GLU A 660 -31.92 7.29 -12.74
C GLU A 660 -32.81 8.05 -13.74
N ASN A 661 -32.43 9.28 -14.08
CA ASN A 661 -33.18 10.15 -15.00
C ASN A 661 -32.63 10.17 -16.44
N ALA A 662 -31.77 9.20 -16.80
CA ALA A 662 -31.23 9.12 -18.15
C ALA A 662 -32.34 8.85 -19.17
N THR A 663 -32.39 9.65 -20.23
CA THR A 663 -33.28 9.37 -21.37
C THR A 663 -32.63 8.31 -22.25
N ILE A 664 -33.16 7.09 -22.20
CA ILE A 664 -32.66 5.97 -23.00
C ILE A 664 -33.25 6.03 -24.41
N ALA A 665 -32.41 5.88 -25.43
CA ALA A 665 -32.87 5.84 -26.80
C ALA A 665 -33.68 4.57 -27.05
N MET A 666 -34.87 4.73 -27.63
CA MET A 666 -35.78 3.65 -27.98
C MET A 666 -36.19 3.78 -29.45
N PRO A 667 -35.31 3.40 -30.40
CA PRO A 667 -35.55 3.59 -31.84
C PRO A 667 -36.80 2.87 -32.37
N CYS A 668 -37.21 1.77 -31.75
CA CYS A 668 -38.47 1.07 -32.01
C CYS A 668 -39.15 0.74 -30.66
N PRO A 669 -40.47 0.49 -30.61
CA PRO A 669 -41.15 0.13 -29.37
C PRO A 669 -40.48 -1.05 -28.67
N ASP A 670 -40.10 -0.88 -27.40
CA ASP A 670 -39.38 -1.86 -26.56
C ASP A 670 -38.04 -2.37 -27.14
N VAL A 671 -37.44 -1.59 -28.05
CA VAL A 671 -36.09 -1.81 -28.56
C VAL A 671 -35.22 -0.67 -28.05
N TYR A 672 -34.39 -0.96 -27.07
CA TYR A 672 -33.53 0.01 -26.39
C TYR A 672 -32.14 0.03 -27.01
N TRP A 673 -31.46 1.17 -26.93
CA TRP A 673 -30.17 1.36 -27.57
C TRP A 673 -29.20 2.11 -26.67
N PHE A 674 -28.08 1.44 -26.34
CA PHE A 674 -27.11 1.95 -25.37
C PHE A 674 -25.69 1.97 -25.94
N PRO A 675 -24.84 2.94 -25.53
CA PRO A 675 -23.41 2.84 -25.71
C PRO A 675 -22.84 1.77 -24.76
N LEU A 676 -22.09 0.80 -25.29
CA LEU A 676 -21.46 -0.26 -24.48
C LEU A 676 -19.94 -0.25 -24.63
N PHE A 677 -19.44 -0.36 -25.86
CA PHE A 677 -18.01 -0.44 -26.14
C PHE A 677 -17.48 0.74 -26.95
N LYS A 678 -16.18 1.02 -26.81
CA LYS A 678 -15.45 1.89 -27.74
C LYS A 678 -15.24 1.21 -29.08
N GLU A 679 -14.98 2.00 -30.12
CA GLU A 679 -14.63 1.49 -31.45
C GLU A 679 -13.44 0.51 -31.42
N ARG A 680 -12.49 0.71 -30.49
CA ARG A 680 -11.34 -0.18 -30.34
C ARG A 680 -11.73 -1.62 -29.98
N TYR A 681 -12.69 -1.81 -29.08
CA TYR A 681 -13.17 -3.16 -28.75
C TYR A 681 -13.80 -3.83 -29.96
N ALA A 682 -14.58 -3.06 -30.71
CA ALA A 682 -15.26 -3.55 -31.89
C ALA A 682 -14.28 -4.01 -32.98
N GLN A 683 -13.24 -3.21 -33.23
CA GLN A 683 -12.17 -3.59 -34.14
C GLN A 683 -11.39 -4.81 -33.64
N ASP A 684 -10.98 -4.84 -32.36
CA ASP A 684 -10.24 -5.97 -31.80
C ASP A 684 -11.06 -7.27 -31.87
N MET A 685 -12.38 -7.21 -31.66
CA MET A 685 -13.28 -8.37 -31.82
C MET A 685 -13.34 -8.84 -33.29
N ILE A 686 -13.44 -7.94 -34.26
CA ILE A 686 -13.40 -8.29 -35.69
C ILE A 686 -12.07 -8.98 -36.01
N ASP A 687 -10.95 -8.38 -35.58
CA ASP A 687 -9.61 -8.90 -35.82
C ASP A 687 -9.42 -10.31 -35.24
N VAL A 688 -9.90 -10.55 -34.02
CA VAL A 688 -9.85 -11.88 -33.38
C VAL A 688 -10.62 -12.92 -34.19
N ASN A 689 -11.84 -12.59 -34.63
CA ASN A 689 -12.69 -13.53 -35.38
C ASN A 689 -12.14 -13.78 -36.80
N GLU A 690 -11.66 -12.75 -37.50
CA GLU A 690 -11.03 -12.91 -38.82
C GLU A 690 -9.70 -13.66 -38.74
N ASN A 691 -8.89 -13.44 -37.70
CA ASN A 691 -7.67 -14.22 -37.48
C ASN A 691 -7.96 -15.69 -37.13
N PHE A 692 -9.03 -15.96 -36.39
CA PHE A 692 -9.48 -17.34 -36.14
C PHE A 692 -9.93 -18.02 -37.44
N GLY A 693 -10.68 -17.31 -38.29
CA GLY A 693 -11.03 -17.71 -39.66
C GLY A 693 -12.01 -18.89 -39.78
N GLY A 694 -12.32 -19.59 -38.69
CA GLY A 694 -13.26 -20.71 -38.67
C GLY A 694 -14.71 -20.28 -38.63
N TRP A 695 -15.20 -19.57 -39.66
CA TRP A 695 -16.61 -19.18 -39.82
C TRP A 695 -17.51 -20.38 -40.19
N SER A 696 -18.79 -20.41 -39.76
CA SER A 696 -19.77 -21.40 -40.26
C SER A 696 -20.04 -21.21 -41.76
N ASP A 697 -20.64 -22.22 -42.37
CA ASP A 697 -21.16 -22.15 -43.73
C ASP A 697 -22.60 -21.59 -43.80
N GLY A 698 -23.20 -21.19 -42.67
CA GLY A 698 -24.58 -20.71 -42.60
C GLY A 698 -25.64 -21.79 -42.83
N SER A 699 -25.28 -23.07 -42.64
CA SER A 699 -26.21 -24.19 -42.71
C SER A 699 -26.86 -24.49 -41.36
N HIS A 700 -28.04 -25.13 -41.39
CA HIS A 700 -28.78 -25.53 -40.18
C HIS A 700 -28.05 -26.54 -39.29
N TYR A 701 -26.98 -27.17 -39.78
CA TYR A 701 -26.27 -28.19 -39.03
C TYR A 701 -24.81 -27.78 -38.84
N ASP A 702 -24.46 -27.42 -37.61
CA ASP A 702 -23.12 -27.03 -37.23
C ASP A 702 -22.55 -27.96 -36.16
N LYS A 703 -21.60 -28.82 -36.56
CA LYS A 703 -20.91 -29.77 -35.68
C LYS A 703 -20.13 -29.11 -34.54
N ARG A 704 -19.90 -27.81 -34.62
CA ARG A 704 -19.16 -27.01 -33.63
C ARG A 704 -20.05 -26.63 -32.45
N LEU A 705 -21.37 -26.78 -32.58
CA LEU A 705 -22.37 -26.50 -31.56
C LEU A 705 -22.75 -27.75 -30.76
N GLU A 706 -23.07 -27.55 -29.48
CA GLU A 706 -23.63 -28.59 -28.62
C GLU A 706 -25.07 -28.90 -29.06
N GLY A 707 -25.29 -30.10 -29.63
CA GLY A 707 -26.57 -30.50 -30.24
C GLY A 707 -26.63 -30.38 -31.77
N GLY A 708 -25.66 -29.69 -32.38
CA GLY A 708 -25.41 -29.73 -33.82
C GLY A 708 -26.43 -29.05 -34.74
N TYR A 709 -27.53 -28.49 -34.24
CA TYR A 709 -28.60 -27.93 -35.06
C TYR A 709 -28.95 -26.50 -34.66
N GLU A 710 -28.97 -25.61 -35.64
CA GLU A 710 -29.35 -24.20 -35.47
C GLU A 710 -30.67 -23.92 -36.19
N THR A 711 -31.63 -23.37 -35.47
CA THR A 711 -32.98 -23.09 -36.01
C THR A 711 -32.97 -21.96 -37.04
N VAL A 712 -32.02 -21.02 -36.90
CA VAL A 712 -31.87 -19.85 -37.76
C VAL A 712 -30.38 -19.63 -38.03
N PRO A 713 -29.82 -20.29 -39.06
CA PRO A 713 -28.37 -20.35 -39.20
C PRO A 713 -27.77 -19.03 -39.68
N THR A 714 -26.63 -18.68 -39.11
CA THR A 714 -25.82 -17.53 -39.53
C THR A 714 -24.39 -17.94 -39.91
N VAL A 715 -23.68 -17.08 -40.65
CA VAL A 715 -22.22 -17.17 -40.86
C VAL A 715 -21.55 -16.52 -39.64
N ASP A 716 -21.10 -17.34 -38.71
CA ASP A 716 -20.70 -16.92 -37.37
C ASP A 716 -19.56 -17.74 -36.76
N ILE A 717 -19.07 -17.17 -35.65
CA ILE A 717 -18.12 -17.75 -34.71
C ILE A 717 -18.64 -17.50 -33.30
N HIS A 718 -18.80 -18.56 -32.52
CA HIS A 718 -19.22 -18.50 -31.13
C HIS A 718 -18.06 -18.16 -30.19
N MET A 719 -18.37 -17.43 -29.10
CA MET A 719 -17.37 -17.00 -28.12
C MET A 719 -16.60 -18.16 -27.48
N ASN A 720 -17.20 -19.35 -27.37
CA ASN A 720 -16.51 -20.54 -26.87
C ASN A 720 -15.42 -21.06 -27.83
N GLN A 721 -15.58 -20.89 -29.15
CA GLN A 721 -14.64 -21.36 -30.17
C GLN A 721 -13.34 -20.55 -30.15
N ILE A 722 -13.42 -19.28 -29.73
CA ILE A 722 -12.27 -18.40 -29.56
C ILE A 722 -11.79 -18.32 -28.10
N GLU A 723 -12.27 -19.21 -27.21
CA GLU A 723 -11.92 -19.20 -25.77
C GLU A 723 -12.29 -17.89 -25.03
N TYR A 724 -13.35 -17.18 -25.45
CA TYR A 724 -13.79 -15.88 -24.89
C TYR A 724 -15.12 -15.96 -24.12
N ARG A 725 -15.63 -17.17 -23.86
CA ARG A 725 -16.94 -17.39 -23.23
C ARG A 725 -17.02 -16.76 -21.83
N TYR A 726 -16.00 -16.94 -21.01
CA TYR A 726 -16.05 -16.51 -19.60
C TYR A 726 -15.99 -14.99 -19.49
N GLU A 727 -15.13 -14.37 -20.28
CA GLU A 727 -15.01 -12.92 -20.42
C GLU A 727 -16.33 -12.32 -20.88
N TRP A 728 -16.95 -12.91 -21.92
CA TRP A 728 -18.25 -12.44 -22.41
C TRP A 728 -19.36 -12.57 -21.36
N LEU A 729 -19.43 -13.68 -20.62
CA LEU A 729 -20.43 -13.84 -19.55
C LEU A 729 -20.23 -12.81 -18.42
N GLU A 730 -18.99 -12.48 -18.05
CA GLU A 730 -18.72 -11.41 -17.08
C GLU A 730 -19.10 -10.03 -17.65
N ILE A 731 -18.89 -9.79 -18.95
CA ILE A 731 -19.39 -8.57 -19.61
C ILE A 731 -20.91 -8.48 -19.51
N LEU A 732 -21.63 -9.59 -19.74
CA LEU A 732 -23.08 -9.63 -19.63
C LEU A 732 -23.52 -9.28 -18.21
N ARG A 733 -22.94 -9.96 -17.20
CA ARG A 733 -23.26 -9.75 -15.79
C ARG A 733 -22.94 -8.33 -15.34
N ALA A 734 -21.75 -7.83 -15.68
CA ALA A 734 -21.24 -6.62 -15.05
C ALA A 734 -21.54 -5.33 -15.83
N TYR A 735 -21.86 -5.42 -17.13
CA TYR A 735 -22.16 -4.24 -17.95
C TYR A 735 -23.52 -4.29 -18.66
N VAL A 736 -23.97 -5.45 -19.13
CA VAL A 736 -25.25 -5.53 -19.87
C VAL A 736 -26.44 -5.60 -18.93
N GLN A 737 -26.38 -6.44 -17.88
CA GLN A 737 -27.46 -6.60 -16.92
C GLN A 737 -27.79 -5.28 -16.20
N PRO A 738 -26.84 -4.43 -15.77
CA PRO A 738 -27.16 -3.11 -15.24
C PRO A 738 -27.96 -2.23 -16.21
N LEU A 739 -27.67 -2.27 -17.51
CA LEU A 739 -28.44 -1.56 -18.54
C LEU A 739 -29.84 -2.17 -18.71
N GLN A 740 -29.94 -3.50 -18.71
CA GLN A 740 -31.21 -4.21 -18.80
C GLN A 740 -32.16 -3.84 -17.65
N LEU A 741 -31.63 -3.79 -16.42
CA LEU A 741 -32.41 -3.42 -15.23
C LEU A 741 -32.96 -1.98 -15.30
N ARG A 742 -32.43 -1.12 -16.17
CA ARG A 742 -32.99 0.23 -16.40
C ARG A 742 -34.25 0.23 -17.24
N VAL A 743 -34.46 -0.77 -18.09
CA VAL A 743 -35.51 -0.74 -19.13
C VAL A 743 -36.52 -1.87 -19.04
N PHE A 744 -36.16 -3.00 -18.43
CA PHE A 744 -37.11 -4.07 -18.11
C PHE A 744 -37.29 -4.16 -16.59
N GLU A 745 -38.02 -3.18 -16.05
CA GLU A 745 -38.35 -3.13 -14.62
C GLU A 745 -39.08 -4.41 -14.17
N GLY A 746 -38.66 -4.97 -13.04
CA GLY A 746 -39.22 -6.21 -12.50
C GLY A 746 -38.64 -7.50 -13.08
N TYR A 747 -37.78 -7.44 -14.10
CA TYR A 747 -37.04 -8.61 -14.59
C TYR A 747 -35.61 -8.61 -14.05
N ASN A 748 -35.26 -9.66 -13.29
CA ASN A 748 -33.91 -9.85 -12.76
C ASN A 748 -33.54 -11.34 -12.75
N ASN A 749 -32.41 -11.68 -13.39
CA ASN A 749 -31.78 -12.99 -13.34
C ASN A 749 -30.26 -12.81 -13.18
N ASP A 750 -29.69 -13.16 -12.02
CA ASP A 750 -28.28 -12.96 -11.68
C ASP A 750 -27.60 -14.30 -11.29
N PRO A 751 -26.56 -14.76 -12.01
CA PRO A 751 -25.98 -14.15 -13.21
C PRO A 751 -26.84 -14.41 -14.46
N PRO A 752 -26.86 -13.48 -15.44
CA PRO A 752 -27.56 -13.70 -16.70
C PRO A 752 -26.95 -14.91 -17.43
N GLN A 753 -27.80 -15.75 -18.00
CA GLN A 753 -27.38 -16.96 -18.69
C GLN A 753 -27.32 -16.72 -20.20
N ALA A 754 -26.23 -17.12 -20.84
CA ALA A 754 -26.13 -17.11 -22.30
C ALA A 754 -25.43 -18.37 -22.78
N LEU A 755 -26.18 -19.23 -23.47
CA LEU A 755 -25.65 -20.40 -24.17
C LEU A 755 -25.15 -20.02 -25.57
N MET A 756 -25.79 -19.05 -26.21
CA MET A 756 -25.48 -18.59 -27.55
C MET A 756 -25.03 -17.13 -27.51
N ALA A 757 -23.71 -16.95 -27.64
CA ALA A 757 -23.05 -15.67 -27.86
C ALA A 757 -22.07 -15.85 -29.03
N PHE A 758 -22.25 -15.07 -30.09
CA PHE A 758 -21.55 -15.30 -31.34
C PHE A 758 -21.41 -14.02 -32.16
N THR A 759 -20.33 -13.93 -32.91
CA THR A 759 -20.07 -12.86 -33.87
C THR A 759 -20.60 -13.30 -35.22
N VAL A 760 -21.48 -12.52 -35.83
CA VAL A 760 -22.03 -12.77 -37.17
C VAL A 760 -21.36 -11.86 -38.19
N ARG A 761 -21.14 -12.41 -39.39
CA ARG A 761 -20.64 -11.67 -40.55
C ARG A 761 -21.62 -11.77 -41.72
N TYR A 762 -22.08 -10.61 -42.20
CA TYR A 762 -22.91 -10.53 -43.39
C TYR A 762 -22.11 -9.97 -44.58
N LYS A 763 -22.16 -10.66 -45.71
CA LYS A 763 -21.57 -10.22 -46.99
C LYS A 763 -22.49 -10.48 -48.17
N PRO A 764 -22.42 -9.67 -49.24
CA PRO A 764 -23.21 -9.87 -50.46
C PRO A 764 -23.06 -11.24 -51.12
N ASP A 765 -21.86 -11.82 -51.06
CA ASP A 765 -21.43 -13.05 -51.71
C ASP A 765 -21.45 -14.29 -50.79
N GLU A 766 -21.70 -14.11 -49.49
CA GLU A 766 -21.90 -15.19 -48.51
C GLU A 766 -23.38 -15.20 -48.07
N GLN A 767 -23.65 -14.86 -46.81
CA GLN A 767 -24.99 -14.63 -46.30
C GLN A 767 -25.25 -13.13 -46.16
N PRO A 768 -26.08 -12.52 -47.02
CA PRO A 768 -26.28 -11.06 -47.00
C PRO A 768 -27.42 -10.59 -46.11
N LEU A 769 -28.30 -11.48 -45.66
CA LEU A 769 -29.50 -11.15 -44.87
C LEU A 769 -29.88 -12.29 -43.94
N LEU A 770 -30.76 -11.99 -42.98
CA LEU A 770 -31.39 -12.99 -42.12
C LEU A 770 -32.91 -12.87 -42.19
N ARG A 771 -33.58 -13.98 -42.53
CA ARG A 771 -35.05 -14.03 -42.69
C ARG A 771 -35.78 -13.69 -41.38
N PRO A 772 -37.07 -13.27 -41.42
CA PRO A 772 -37.86 -13.06 -40.21
C PRO A 772 -37.85 -14.25 -39.26
N HIS A 773 -37.52 -14.03 -37.99
CA HIS A 773 -37.46 -15.06 -36.94
C HIS A 773 -37.66 -14.49 -35.53
N HIS A 774 -37.79 -15.40 -34.57
CA HIS A 774 -37.70 -15.11 -33.14
C HIS A 774 -36.42 -15.72 -32.59
N ASP A 775 -35.86 -15.07 -31.59
CA ASP A 775 -34.69 -15.58 -30.88
C ASP A 775 -35.11 -16.55 -29.79
N THR A 776 -34.22 -17.49 -29.50
CA THR A 776 -34.40 -18.40 -28.36
C THR A 776 -33.82 -17.73 -27.11
N SER A 777 -34.43 -16.62 -26.69
CA SER A 777 -34.00 -15.79 -25.56
C SER A 777 -35.20 -15.13 -24.87
N THR A 778 -35.04 -14.75 -23.62
CA THR A 778 -35.95 -13.80 -22.98
C THR A 778 -35.74 -12.42 -23.59
N TYR A 779 -34.49 -11.97 -23.66
CA TYR A 779 -34.08 -10.79 -24.40
C TYR A 779 -32.78 -11.05 -25.18
N THR A 780 -32.63 -10.36 -26.30
CA THR A 780 -31.45 -10.43 -27.15
C THR A 780 -30.70 -9.12 -27.07
N ILE A 781 -29.37 -9.23 -27.07
CA ILE A 781 -28.49 -8.10 -27.36
C ILE A 781 -27.84 -8.25 -28.72
N ASN A 782 -27.72 -7.13 -29.43
CA ASN A 782 -27.08 -7.05 -30.74
C ASN A 782 -26.15 -5.83 -30.77
N VAL A 783 -24.84 -6.10 -30.73
CA VAL A 783 -23.79 -5.09 -30.70
C VAL A 783 -23.25 -4.88 -32.11
N ALA A 784 -23.29 -3.65 -32.62
CA ALA A 784 -22.71 -3.34 -33.93
C ALA A 784 -21.19 -3.17 -33.83
N LEU A 785 -20.44 -3.81 -34.73
CA LEU A 785 -18.97 -3.79 -34.68
C LEU A 785 -18.30 -2.88 -35.73
N ASN A 786 -19.00 -2.49 -36.78
CA ASN A 786 -18.44 -1.60 -37.81
C ASN A 786 -19.48 -0.65 -38.41
N ARG A 787 -19.03 0.28 -39.27
CA ARG A 787 -19.77 1.51 -39.62
C ARG A 787 -20.63 1.33 -40.87
N PRO A 788 -21.94 1.59 -40.80
CA PRO A 788 -22.79 1.66 -41.99
C PRO A 788 -22.37 2.83 -42.87
N GLY A 789 -22.46 2.66 -44.19
CA GLY A 789 -22.09 3.66 -45.18
C GLY A 789 -20.59 3.79 -45.45
N ILE A 790 -19.73 3.19 -44.60
CA ILE A 790 -18.26 3.20 -44.75
C ILE A 790 -17.75 1.77 -44.95
N ASP A 791 -18.04 0.87 -44.01
CA ASP A 791 -17.52 -0.50 -44.03
C ASP A 791 -18.50 -1.46 -44.74
N PHE A 792 -19.79 -1.10 -44.81
CA PHE A 792 -20.83 -1.82 -45.56
C PHE A 792 -21.98 -0.90 -46.01
N GLN A 793 -22.73 -1.31 -47.05
CA GLN A 793 -23.95 -0.64 -47.51
C GLN A 793 -25.19 -1.52 -47.28
N GLY A 794 -26.34 -0.88 -47.05
CA GLY A 794 -27.58 -1.58 -46.65
C GLY A 794 -27.50 -2.08 -45.21
N GLY A 795 -28.13 -3.22 -44.92
CA GLY A 795 -28.12 -3.81 -43.58
C GLY A 795 -29.07 -3.14 -42.58
N GLY A 796 -28.89 -3.48 -41.31
CA GLY A 796 -29.77 -3.07 -40.21
C GLY A 796 -30.63 -4.22 -39.67
N CYS A 797 -31.59 -3.88 -38.81
CA CYS A 797 -32.56 -4.79 -38.24
C CYS A 797 -33.97 -4.21 -38.38
N ARG A 798 -34.93 -5.00 -38.87
CA ARG A 798 -36.34 -4.60 -38.96
C ARG A 798 -37.21 -5.44 -38.06
N PHE A 799 -37.99 -4.78 -37.21
CA PHE A 799 -38.99 -5.39 -36.35
C PHE A 799 -40.34 -5.39 -37.05
N VAL A 800 -40.74 -6.57 -37.54
CA VAL A 800 -41.86 -6.75 -38.49
C VAL A 800 -43.18 -6.29 -37.90
N ARG A 801 -43.47 -6.65 -36.64
CA ARG A 801 -44.73 -6.28 -35.95
C ARG A 801 -44.93 -4.77 -35.84
N TYR A 802 -43.84 -4.00 -35.75
CA TYR A 802 -43.90 -2.54 -35.57
C TYR A 802 -43.65 -1.78 -36.88
N ASN A 803 -43.35 -2.49 -37.98
CA ASN A 803 -42.86 -1.89 -39.22
C ASN A 803 -41.75 -0.85 -38.99
N CYS A 804 -40.85 -1.14 -38.06
CA CYS A 804 -39.80 -0.23 -37.62
C CYS A 804 -38.44 -0.84 -37.94
N SER A 805 -37.53 -0.02 -38.47
CA SER A 805 -36.18 -0.45 -38.87
C SER A 805 -35.12 0.41 -38.20
N VAL A 806 -34.07 -0.25 -37.72
CA VAL A 806 -32.84 0.39 -37.23
C VAL A 806 -31.76 0.16 -38.29
N LEU A 807 -31.45 1.19 -39.06
CA LEU A 807 -30.52 1.13 -40.20
C LEU A 807 -29.12 1.67 -39.82
N ASP A 808 -29.08 2.82 -39.16
CA ASP A 808 -27.85 3.53 -38.83
C ASP A 808 -27.23 3.05 -37.51
N THR A 809 -26.87 1.75 -37.44
CA THR A 809 -26.25 1.19 -36.24
C THR A 809 -24.91 1.87 -35.94
N ARG A 810 -24.63 2.14 -34.66
CA ARG A 810 -23.45 2.85 -34.17
C ARG A 810 -22.45 1.83 -33.63
N VAL A 811 -21.19 1.97 -33.99
CA VAL A 811 -20.13 1.05 -33.54
C VAL A 811 -20.05 1.01 -32.02
N GLY A 812 -20.00 -0.19 -31.46
CA GLY A 812 -19.93 -0.43 -30.01
C GLY A 812 -21.25 -0.18 -29.26
N TRP A 813 -22.33 0.21 -29.95
CA TRP A 813 -23.64 0.34 -29.33
C TRP A 813 -24.40 -0.98 -29.39
N VAL A 814 -25.19 -1.23 -28.34
CA VAL A 814 -25.99 -2.44 -28.15
C VAL A 814 -27.47 -2.15 -28.32
N LEU A 815 -28.12 -2.84 -29.26
CA LEU A 815 -29.57 -2.95 -29.31
C LEU A 815 -30.01 -4.04 -28.33
N MET A 816 -31.04 -3.76 -27.55
CA MET A 816 -31.61 -4.68 -26.58
C MET A 816 -33.12 -4.77 -26.80
N HIS A 817 -33.63 -5.98 -27.03
CA HIS A 817 -35.06 -6.21 -27.28
C HIS A 817 -35.50 -7.60 -26.79
N PRO A 818 -36.79 -7.82 -26.49
CA PRO A 818 -37.31 -9.16 -26.23
C PRO A 818 -37.02 -10.14 -27.37
N GLY A 819 -36.72 -11.40 -27.06
CA GLY A 819 -36.39 -12.41 -28.07
C GLY A 819 -37.62 -13.16 -28.63
N ARG A 820 -38.60 -13.41 -27.75
CA ARG A 820 -39.79 -14.22 -28.04
C ARG A 820 -41.06 -13.39 -28.19
N LEU A 821 -42.05 -13.98 -28.86
CA LEU A 821 -43.45 -13.54 -29.01
C LEU A 821 -43.65 -12.20 -29.75
N THR A 822 -43.04 -11.11 -29.29
CA THR A 822 -43.41 -9.74 -29.69
C THR A 822 -42.44 -9.10 -30.69
N HIS A 823 -41.21 -9.58 -30.81
CA HIS A 823 -40.18 -8.94 -31.64
C HIS A 823 -39.73 -9.87 -32.78
N LEU A 824 -40.70 -10.32 -33.60
CA LEU A 824 -40.36 -10.98 -34.86
C LEU A 824 -39.55 -10.00 -35.71
N HIS A 825 -38.30 -10.33 -36.02
CA HIS A 825 -37.38 -9.40 -36.65
C HIS A 825 -36.58 -10.07 -37.77
N GLU A 826 -36.07 -9.25 -38.70
CA GLU A 826 -35.25 -9.67 -39.84
C GLU A 826 -33.96 -8.84 -39.93
N GLY A 827 -32.87 -9.50 -40.31
CA GLY A 827 -31.61 -8.86 -40.67
C GLY A 827 -31.69 -8.38 -42.10
N LEU A 828 -31.68 -7.06 -42.31
CA LEU A 828 -31.82 -6.48 -43.64
C LEU A 828 -30.59 -6.77 -44.52
N ARG A 829 -30.81 -6.78 -45.83
CA ARG A 829 -29.80 -7.14 -46.82
C ARG A 829 -28.62 -6.16 -46.84
N VAL A 830 -27.42 -6.69 -46.66
CA VAL A 830 -26.15 -6.01 -46.98
C VAL A 830 -25.92 -6.10 -48.49
N THR A 831 -25.71 -4.95 -49.13
CA THR A 831 -25.55 -4.86 -50.59
C THR A 831 -24.11 -4.69 -51.03
N GLU A 832 -23.24 -4.20 -50.16
CA GLU A 832 -21.81 -4.00 -50.42
C GLU A 832 -21.01 -4.07 -49.10
N GLY A 833 -19.74 -4.44 -49.16
CA GLY A 833 -18.84 -4.50 -48.01
C GLY A 833 -19.12 -5.68 -47.08
N THR A 834 -18.80 -5.53 -45.80
CA THR A 834 -19.00 -6.60 -44.81
C THR A 834 -19.52 -6.00 -43.52
N ARG A 835 -20.61 -6.54 -42.97
CA ARG A 835 -21.20 -6.10 -41.69
C ARG A 835 -20.89 -7.11 -40.60
N TYR A 836 -20.39 -6.64 -39.47
CA TYR A 836 -20.13 -7.46 -38.28
C TYR A 836 -21.01 -7.04 -37.11
N ILE A 837 -21.56 -8.02 -36.40
CA ILE A 837 -22.31 -7.81 -35.16
C ILE A 837 -21.99 -8.91 -34.15
N VAL A 838 -22.08 -8.62 -32.85
CA VAL A 838 -22.15 -9.66 -31.81
C VAL A 838 -23.59 -9.81 -31.38
N VAL A 839 -24.11 -11.02 -31.45
CA VAL A 839 -25.46 -11.36 -30.99
C VAL A 839 -25.35 -12.24 -29.76
N THR A 840 -26.20 -12.00 -28.78
CA THR A 840 -26.31 -12.89 -27.62
C THR A 840 -27.76 -13.10 -27.23
N PHE A 841 -28.13 -14.36 -27.12
CA PHE A 841 -29.42 -14.81 -26.63
C PHE A 841 -29.34 -14.99 -25.11
N VAL A 842 -29.89 -14.02 -24.38
CA VAL A 842 -29.82 -13.97 -22.93
C VAL A 842 -31.08 -14.58 -22.33
N ASP A 843 -30.87 -15.44 -21.33
CA ASP A 843 -31.87 -16.19 -20.60
C ASP A 843 -32.81 -17.00 -21.54
N PRO A 844 -32.24 -17.99 -22.27
CA PRO A 844 -32.92 -18.80 -23.30
C PRO A 844 -34.04 -19.72 -22.79
#